data_AF-A8N878-F1
#
_entry.id   AF-A8N878-F1
#
_cell.length_a   1.000
_cell.length_b   1.000
_cell.length_c   1.000
_cell.angle_alpha   90.00
_cell.angle_beta   90.00
_cell.angle_gamma   90.00
#
_symmetry.space_group_name_H-M   'P 1'
#
loop_
_entity.id
_entity.type
_entity.pdbx_description
1 polymer ?
#
loop_
_entity_poly.entity_id
_entity_poly.type
_entity_poly.pdbx_seq_one_letter_code
_entity_poly.pdbx_strand_id
1 'polypeptide(L)'
;MFTNYLRSERAAKDPKHIRLPVLFVYAVDVIGVFGGCALVYVVRRYFFLCIRAIQRRRLTNTKYMFNNWNDASSTSGILEWPFHIIVITSVLSSIAVQCFMVRRYWLFSRIKPITAILLGLSFASFFAAISAIVLFFVFNRLDERRNHIAAVLVTMALAVAADVAISGCLIYKLWHSQIHSRETRSLVKQVTRLSIMAGCAPALNSIAILIPIAIAPTTLVPTGLGLPLGSVYSCTMLYTLNRRESMRASKQSWIHSGVVGPVILEYATATMPPPALRNTSNSSRRFSLLEFPDMFAHMLKRRPYIDNPLMLHFPRTEDAAVKKFAFLVNQLDPELRKPGLNDPPDAHRRWDVKIQNAYWAIIGISLIMMWASSPEISSEDAIPVVKHRISLILIDNLELVLAWVRQLLREKRVDLPTIISFLAIVMVSKGDLVVAVLNSPCAVECAILLLTSEGPQSGLFTPETWWSIAGTVLTHQAARRNLFEQLKKLPTSVVKTYIGNTLSALDGIQTNIDNARAGYAARKSICDGIARMGAALEFLLCDPDLARHLLSQDYHRRFVKVATNAHRIVTDPFHRRLLADSIALTFLLSGYHPRHTPKIVVDLLQMDTLPVLLDGLQISSTAQEAQNIKNSLMHITYHMNYRRVYVAVNEAWNAIPDSAMAWVQEKFRGNPLDLTPGAHAWFVFFLFGPQLRQEVLLKSCVGDPSPCQNLHHLAIGESGQFKVCSRCRSVTYCDAKCQSDDWERVHKYECRNLRYDHDQLVGQNRWVSHHMRRVLLLCMQRHLDSVGDSEFVREAMDTLVAIYGTDALKTKPGIFASTRFDGSNQNPEKWVAIERYRRRAETWSSWSPVRFESLVAETRANDDLFLFVYTFSSGIVGPKYHFLVLVDTSNPTRVSQASYPSRFRYGMLQMEHRPRQLIWSEECEEECCR
;
A
#
# COMPACT_ATOMS: atom_id res chain seq x y z
N MET A 1 7.57 -22.47 9.70
CA MET A 1 6.23 -23.05 9.45
C MET A 1 5.85 -24.14 10.44
N PHE A 2 6.71 -25.14 10.69
CA PHE A 2 6.42 -26.24 11.64
C PHE A 2 6.22 -25.75 13.08
N THR A 3 7.02 -24.78 13.53
CA THR A 3 6.85 -24.10 14.82
C THR A 3 5.47 -23.48 14.98
N ASN A 4 4.97 -22.77 13.96
CA ASN A 4 3.62 -22.20 13.96
C ASN A 4 2.55 -23.30 14.04
N TYR A 5 2.74 -24.42 13.35
CA TYR A 5 1.85 -25.58 13.47
C TYR A 5 1.85 -26.13 14.90
N LEU A 6 3.03 -26.41 15.48
CA LEU A 6 3.14 -26.92 16.86
C LEU A 6 2.55 -25.98 17.91
N ARG A 7 2.71 -24.66 17.72
CA ARG A 7 2.15 -23.63 18.61
C ARG A 7 0.64 -23.45 18.46
N SER A 8 0.05 -23.89 17.35
CA SER A 8 -1.41 -23.82 17.20
C SER A 8 -2.09 -24.74 18.22
N GLU A 9 -3.16 -24.26 18.88
CA GLU A 9 -3.95 -25.10 19.80
C GLU A 9 -4.46 -26.39 19.14
N ARG A 10 -4.53 -26.39 17.80
CA ARG A 10 -4.95 -27.55 17.02
C ARG A 10 -3.90 -28.60 16.84
N ALA A 11 -2.60 -28.30 16.90
CA ALA A 11 -1.64 -29.40 16.89
C ALA A 11 -1.97 -30.37 18.02
N ALA A 12 -2.38 -29.89 19.20
CA ALA A 12 -2.84 -30.75 20.28
C ALA A 12 -4.12 -31.55 19.95
N LYS A 13 -5.09 -30.93 19.25
CA LYS A 13 -6.42 -31.50 18.91
C LYS A 13 -6.44 -32.35 17.63
N ASP A 14 -5.45 -32.22 16.75
CA ASP A 14 -5.40 -32.96 15.49
C ASP A 14 -5.21 -34.45 15.80
N PRO A 15 -5.96 -35.35 15.13
CA PRO A 15 -5.87 -36.77 15.40
C PRO A 15 -4.47 -37.31 15.08
N LYS A 16 -4.06 -38.39 15.77
CA LYS A 16 -2.72 -38.99 15.65
C LYS A 16 -2.31 -39.27 14.18
N HIS A 17 -3.26 -39.65 13.34
CA HIS A 17 -3.03 -39.91 11.91
C HIS A 17 -2.72 -38.67 11.05
N ILE A 18 -2.86 -37.45 11.57
CA ILE A 18 -2.37 -36.21 10.93
C ILE A 18 -1.06 -35.78 11.58
N ARG A 19 -0.97 -35.83 12.92
CA ARG A 19 0.23 -35.41 13.65
C ARG A 19 1.45 -36.24 13.32
N LEU A 20 1.29 -37.57 13.22
CA LEU A 20 2.41 -38.49 12.94
C LEU A 20 3.03 -38.22 11.56
N PRO A 21 2.28 -38.13 10.44
CA PRO A 21 2.85 -37.74 9.16
C PRO A 21 3.54 -36.37 9.18
N VAL A 22 3.00 -35.38 9.90
CA VAL A 22 3.61 -34.05 9.98
C VAL A 22 4.94 -34.07 10.72
N LEU A 23 5.02 -34.81 11.83
CA LEU A 23 6.26 -35.00 12.58
C LEU A 23 7.28 -35.81 11.76
N PHE A 24 6.82 -36.85 11.06
CA PHE A 24 7.65 -37.66 10.18
C PHE A 24 8.27 -36.82 9.06
N VAL A 25 7.46 -36.06 8.32
CA VAL A 25 7.94 -35.19 7.24
C VAL A 25 8.90 -34.13 7.77
N TYR A 26 8.64 -33.55 8.94
CA TYR A 26 9.56 -32.60 9.55
C TYR A 26 10.91 -33.25 9.91
N ALA A 27 10.90 -34.43 10.54
CA ALA A 27 12.12 -35.14 10.88
C ALA A 27 12.94 -35.50 9.63
N VAL A 28 12.27 -35.99 8.59
CA VAL A 28 12.88 -36.31 7.29
C VAL A 28 13.47 -35.06 6.63
N ASP A 29 12.76 -33.93 6.66
CA ASP A 29 13.21 -32.66 6.09
C ASP A 29 14.43 -32.10 6.82
N VAL A 30 14.46 -32.19 8.16
CA VAL A 30 15.63 -31.80 8.96
C VAL A 30 16.86 -32.62 8.55
N ILE A 31 16.72 -33.95 8.43
CA ILE A 31 17.81 -34.82 7.95
C ILE A 31 18.22 -34.45 6.52
N GLY A 32 17.26 -34.15 5.64
CA GLY A 32 17.51 -33.70 4.27
C GLY A 32 18.30 -32.39 4.20
N VAL A 33 17.95 -31.41 5.04
CA VAL A 33 18.67 -30.13 5.16
C VAL A 33 20.10 -30.34 5.66
N PHE A 34 20.31 -31.23 6.64
CA PHE A 34 21.67 -31.61 7.04
C PHE A 34 22.47 -32.23 5.88
N GLY A 35 21.85 -33.10 5.09
CA GLY A 35 22.44 -33.63 3.86
C GLY A 35 22.77 -32.53 2.84
N GLY A 36 21.86 -31.56 2.65
CA GLY A 36 22.06 -30.36 1.83
C GLY A 36 23.27 -29.54 2.26
N CYS A 37 23.37 -29.22 3.54
CA CYS A 37 24.50 -28.48 4.11
C CYS A 37 25.82 -29.24 3.96
N ALA A 38 25.82 -30.55 4.21
CA ALA A 38 26.99 -31.40 4.01
C ALA A 38 27.43 -31.44 2.54
N LEU A 39 26.47 -31.52 1.60
CA LEU A 39 26.77 -31.47 0.17
C LEU A 39 27.38 -30.12 -0.24
N VAL A 40 26.82 -29.00 0.24
CA VAL A 40 27.37 -27.66 -0.02
C VAL A 40 28.79 -27.53 0.54
N TYR A 41 29.04 -28.08 1.74
CA TYR A 41 30.38 -28.11 2.32
C TYR A 41 31.36 -28.92 1.46
N VAL A 42 30.95 -30.09 0.99
CA VAL A 42 31.74 -30.95 0.09
C VAL A 42 32.04 -30.22 -1.23
N VAL A 43 31.02 -29.65 -1.88
CA VAL A 43 31.18 -28.86 -3.13
C VAL A 43 32.12 -27.67 -2.91
N ARG A 44 31.96 -26.94 -1.81
CA ARG A 44 32.84 -25.82 -1.44
C ARG A 44 34.29 -26.29 -1.23
N ARG A 45 34.49 -27.43 -0.58
CA ARG A 45 35.83 -28.01 -0.38
C ARG A 45 36.48 -28.35 -1.71
N TYR A 46 35.76 -29.00 -2.63
CA TYR A 46 36.25 -29.28 -3.99
C TYR A 46 36.56 -27.99 -4.75
N PHE A 47 35.67 -26.99 -4.69
CA PHE A 47 35.89 -25.70 -5.32
C PHE A 47 37.14 -24.99 -4.79
N PHE A 48 37.36 -25.00 -3.47
CA PHE A 48 38.58 -24.45 -2.86
C PHE A 48 39.84 -25.24 -3.22
N LEU A 49 39.76 -26.57 -3.33
CA LEU A 49 40.87 -27.40 -3.80
C LEU A 49 41.19 -27.11 -5.27
N CYS A 50 40.18 -26.90 -6.11
CA CYS A 50 40.34 -26.46 -7.50
C CYS A 50 40.99 -25.07 -7.57
N ILE A 51 40.51 -24.09 -6.79
CA ILE A 51 41.14 -22.75 -6.74
C ILE A 51 42.59 -22.84 -6.27
N ARG A 52 42.88 -23.64 -5.24
CA ARG A 52 44.26 -23.83 -4.76
C ARG A 52 45.13 -24.55 -5.79
N ALA A 53 44.59 -25.49 -6.56
CA ALA A 53 45.29 -26.13 -7.66
C ALA A 53 45.57 -25.15 -8.82
N ILE A 54 44.60 -24.29 -9.16
CA ILE A 54 44.74 -23.19 -10.13
C ILE A 54 45.81 -22.19 -9.64
N GLN A 55 45.82 -21.83 -8.35
CA GLN A 55 46.81 -20.90 -7.78
C GLN A 55 48.22 -21.50 -7.69
N ARG A 56 48.36 -22.83 -7.60
CA ARG A 56 49.68 -23.51 -7.46
C ARG A 56 50.34 -23.91 -8.78
N ARG A 57 49.72 -23.72 -9.96
CA ARG A 57 50.37 -23.93 -11.27
C ARG A 57 50.13 -22.76 -12.21
N ARG A 58 51.18 -22.01 -12.56
CA ARG A 58 51.25 -21.20 -13.78
C ARG A 58 51.11 -22.14 -14.97
N LEU A 59 49.96 -22.21 -15.65
CA LEU A 59 49.86 -22.71 -17.03
C LEU A 59 48.56 -22.21 -17.71
N THR A 60 48.73 -21.73 -18.93
CA THR A 60 47.86 -20.94 -19.81
C THR A 60 46.72 -21.73 -20.49
N ASN A 61 46.14 -22.76 -19.86
CA ASN A 61 45.08 -23.57 -20.48
C ASN A 61 43.87 -23.79 -19.56
N THR A 62 43.12 -22.72 -19.30
CA THR A 62 41.81 -22.75 -18.61
C THR A 62 40.74 -23.55 -19.37
N LYS A 63 40.90 -23.77 -20.68
CA LYS A 63 39.94 -24.52 -21.53
C LYS A 63 39.94 -26.03 -21.28
N TYR A 64 41.05 -26.63 -20.82
CA TYR A 64 41.12 -28.06 -20.48
C TYR A 64 40.49 -28.38 -19.12
N MET A 65 40.46 -27.43 -18.19
CA MET A 65 40.03 -27.70 -16.81
C MET A 65 38.50 -27.66 -16.62
N PHE A 66 37.79 -26.84 -17.39
CA PHE A 66 36.32 -26.87 -17.40
C PHE A 66 35.75 -28.10 -18.11
N ASN A 67 36.45 -28.61 -19.14
CA ASN A 67 36.08 -29.88 -19.79
C ASN A 67 36.38 -31.09 -18.89
N ASN A 68 37.43 -31.03 -18.07
CA ASN A 68 37.74 -32.12 -17.13
C ASN A 68 36.85 -32.18 -15.89
N TRP A 69 35.99 -31.19 -15.63
CA TRP A 69 34.93 -31.35 -14.61
C TRP A 69 33.91 -32.43 -15.02
N ASN A 70 33.83 -32.74 -16.32
CA ASN A 70 33.07 -33.89 -16.84
C ASN A 70 33.89 -35.18 -16.94
N ASP A 71 35.23 -35.14 -16.82
CA ASP A 71 36.05 -36.35 -16.80
C ASP A 71 36.07 -36.95 -15.39
N ALA A 72 35.02 -37.74 -15.14
CA ALA A 72 34.79 -38.60 -13.99
C ALA A 72 35.92 -39.62 -13.67
N SER A 73 36.96 -39.69 -14.48
CA SER A 73 38.00 -40.72 -14.45
C SER A 73 39.15 -40.43 -13.48
N SER A 74 39.30 -39.19 -12.98
CA SER A 74 40.58 -38.78 -12.37
C SER A 74 40.70 -38.89 -10.84
N THR A 75 39.63 -39.07 -10.06
CA THR A 75 39.79 -39.43 -8.62
C THR A 75 38.45 -39.91 -8.05
N SER A 76 38.28 -41.23 -8.03
CA SER A 76 37.14 -42.00 -7.48
C SER A 76 35.76 -41.39 -7.76
N GLY A 77 35.14 -41.75 -8.90
CA GLY A 77 33.77 -41.38 -9.28
C GLY A 77 32.65 -41.92 -8.37
N ILE A 78 32.91 -42.02 -7.07
CA ILE A 78 32.01 -42.44 -6.01
C ILE A 78 31.19 -41.21 -5.62
N LEU A 79 29.86 -41.31 -5.68
CA LEU A 79 29.00 -40.26 -5.12
C LEU A 79 29.17 -40.19 -3.60
N GLU A 80 29.37 -38.98 -3.09
CA GLU A 80 29.48 -38.74 -1.66
C GLU A 80 28.14 -39.01 -0.94
N TRP A 81 28.22 -39.58 0.27
CA TRP A 81 27.07 -39.96 1.09
C TRP A 81 25.95 -38.90 1.26
N PRO A 82 26.21 -37.57 1.28
CA PRO A 82 25.14 -36.58 1.46
C PRO A 82 24.10 -36.61 0.35
N PHE A 83 24.51 -36.94 -0.88
CA PHE A 83 23.61 -37.03 -2.02
C PHE A 83 22.54 -38.09 -1.80
N HIS A 84 22.93 -39.28 -1.35
CA HIS A 84 21.99 -40.37 -1.07
C HIS A 84 20.97 -39.99 0.00
N ILE A 85 21.41 -39.28 1.06
CA ILE A 85 20.51 -38.82 2.12
C ILE A 85 19.48 -37.83 1.59
N ILE A 86 19.89 -36.86 0.77
CA ILE A 86 18.96 -35.88 0.18
C ILE A 86 17.91 -36.59 -0.70
N VAL A 87 18.33 -37.57 -1.51
CA VAL A 87 17.42 -38.31 -2.39
C VAL A 87 16.44 -39.15 -1.56
N ILE A 88 16.93 -39.92 -0.59
CA ILE A 88 16.09 -40.74 0.29
C ILE A 88 15.08 -39.88 1.04
N THR A 89 15.53 -38.77 1.65
CA THR A 89 14.66 -37.87 2.41
C THR A 89 13.63 -37.18 1.51
N SER A 90 14.00 -36.78 0.30
CA SER A 90 13.05 -36.21 -0.67
C SER A 90 11.97 -37.22 -1.09
N VAL A 91 12.33 -38.48 -1.30
CA VAL A 91 11.38 -39.56 -1.63
C VAL A 91 10.42 -39.84 -0.49
N LEU A 92 10.92 -39.89 0.75
CA LEU A 92 10.10 -40.08 1.94
C LEU A 92 9.14 -38.91 2.20
N SER A 93 9.61 -37.67 2.00
CA SER A 93 8.75 -36.48 2.10
C SER A 93 7.68 -36.46 0.99
N SER A 94 8.06 -36.80 -0.24
CA SER A 94 7.13 -36.85 -1.38
C SER A 94 5.98 -37.83 -1.14
N ILE A 95 6.27 -39.09 -0.78
CA ILE A 95 5.21 -40.10 -0.57
C ILE A 95 4.28 -39.73 0.60
N ALA A 96 4.83 -39.19 1.68
CA ALA A 96 4.04 -38.76 2.83
C ALA A 96 3.08 -37.61 2.46
N VAL A 97 3.56 -36.62 1.70
CA VAL A 97 2.76 -35.46 1.27
C VAL A 97 1.76 -35.85 0.18
N GLN A 98 2.12 -36.72 -0.77
CA GLN A 98 1.19 -37.25 -1.75
C GLN A 98 0.06 -38.04 -1.10
N CYS A 99 0.37 -38.92 -0.13
CA CYS A 99 -0.65 -39.64 0.65
C CYS A 99 -1.57 -38.68 1.41
N PHE A 100 -1.01 -37.61 2.00
CA PHE A 100 -1.79 -36.55 2.65
C PHE A 100 -2.75 -35.85 1.67
N MET A 101 -2.30 -35.53 0.46
CA MET A 101 -3.12 -34.90 -0.57
C MET A 101 -4.18 -35.84 -1.15
N VAL A 102 -3.86 -37.11 -1.40
CA VAL A 102 -4.82 -38.14 -1.83
C VAL A 102 -5.91 -38.34 -0.76
N ARG A 103 -5.53 -38.39 0.52
CA ARG A 103 -6.48 -38.45 1.63
C ARG A 103 -7.39 -37.22 1.65
N ARG A 104 -6.84 -36.04 1.42
CA ARG A 104 -7.63 -34.80 1.33
C ARG A 104 -8.63 -34.84 0.18
N TYR A 105 -8.21 -35.35 -0.98
CA TYR A 105 -9.11 -35.57 -2.12
C TYR A 105 -10.23 -36.55 -1.76
N TRP A 106 -9.92 -37.69 -1.13
CA TRP A 106 -10.90 -38.69 -0.72
C TRP A 106 -11.96 -38.13 0.25
N LEU A 107 -11.52 -37.35 1.23
CA LEU A 107 -12.42 -36.68 2.19
C LEU A 107 -13.39 -35.72 1.49
N PHE A 108 -12.96 -35.09 0.39
CA PHE A 108 -13.77 -34.13 -0.35
C PHE A 108 -14.68 -34.78 -1.40
N SER A 109 -14.17 -35.78 -2.15
CA SER A 109 -14.89 -36.38 -3.28
C SER A 109 -15.77 -37.57 -2.88
N ARG A 110 -15.33 -38.35 -1.88
CA ARG A 110 -15.85 -39.69 -1.53
C ARG A 110 -15.85 -40.71 -2.69
N ILE A 111 -15.19 -40.42 -3.81
CA ILE A 111 -15.12 -41.31 -4.99
C ILE A 111 -13.96 -42.29 -4.82
N LYS A 112 -14.28 -43.55 -4.47
CA LYS A 112 -13.31 -44.62 -4.22
C LYS A 112 -12.40 -44.96 -5.42
N PRO A 113 -12.88 -45.15 -6.67
CA PRO A 113 -12.00 -45.61 -7.76
C PRO A 113 -10.91 -44.59 -8.12
N ILE A 114 -11.26 -43.31 -8.25
CA ILE A 114 -10.27 -42.25 -8.52
C ILE A 114 -9.25 -42.15 -7.39
N THR A 115 -9.70 -42.25 -6.13
CA THR A 115 -8.79 -42.25 -4.98
C THR A 115 -7.80 -43.43 -5.04
N ALA A 116 -8.25 -44.62 -5.42
CA ALA A 116 -7.39 -45.79 -5.56
C ALA A 116 -6.36 -45.62 -6.69
N ILE A 117 -6.76 -45.03 -7.82
CA ILE A 117 -5.86 -44.71 -8.94
C ILE A 117 -4.79 -43.70 -8.51
N LEU A 118 -5.20 -42.60 -7.85
CA LEU A 118 -4.25 -41.58 -7.37
C LEU A 118 -3.26 -42.16 -6.35
N LEU A 119 -3.76 -43.01 -5.43
CA LEU A 119 -2.91 -43.70 -4.46
C LEU A 119 -1.93 -44.66 -5.14
N GLY A 120 -2.41 -45.44 -6.11
CA GLY A 120 -1.59 -46.34 -6.90
C GLY A 120 -0.49 -45.60 -7.67
N LEU A 121 -0.80 -44.43 -8.22
CA LEU A 121 0.17 -43.58 -8.93
C LEU A 121 1.25 -43.03 -7.98
N SER A 122 0.88 -42.59 -6.77
CA SER A 122 1.84 -42.18 -5.73
C SER A 122 2.77 -43.31 -5.29
N PHE A 123 2.23 -44.52 -5.09
CA PHE A 123 3.06 -45.69 -4.76
C PHE A 123 3.94 -46.13 -5.93
N ALA A 124 3.46 -46.04 -7.18
CA ALA A 124 4.27 -46.32 -8.35
C ALA A 124 5.47 -45.35 -8.43
N SER A 125 5.26 -44.04 -8.19
CA SER A 125 6.38 -43.09 -8.11
C SER A 125 7.34 -43.39 -6.96
N PHE A 126 6.84 -43.82 -5.80
CA PHE A 126 7.67 -44.21 -4.66
C PHE A 126 8.54 -45.42 -4.96
N PHE A 127 7.96 -46.51 -5.49
CA PHE A 127 8.72 -47.72 -5.83
C PHE A 127 9.72 -47.49 -6.96
N ALA A 128 9.37 -46.68 -7.97
CA ALA A 128 10.31 -46.26 -9.01
C ALA A 128 11.51 -45.51 -8.39
N ALA A 129 11.25 -44.61 -7.44
CA ALA A 129 12.31 -43.88 -6.76
C ALA A 129 13.21 -44.77 -5.90
N ILE A 130 12.63 -45.73 -5.17
CA ILE A 130 13.40 -46.73 -4.42
C ILE A 130 14.25 -47.58 -5.37
N SER A 131 13.70 -48.02 -6.50
CA SER A 131 14.44 -48.75 -7.53
C SER A 131 15.61 -47.93 -8.07
N ALA A 132 15.40 -46.64 -8.36
CA ALA A 132 16.46 -45.74 -8.79
C ALA A 132 17.55 -45.59 -7.71
N ILE A 133 17.18 -45.44 -6.43
CA ILE A 133 18.11 -45.38 -5.30
C ILE A 133 18.94 -46.67 -5.20
N VAL A 134 18.31 -47.84 -5.30
CA VAL A 134 19.01 -49.13 -5.25
C VAL A 134 19.99 -49.27 -6.43
N LEU A 135 19.56 -48.90 -7.64
CA LEU A 135 20.44 -48.89 -8.81
C LEU A 135 21.65 -47.98 -8.58
N PHE A 136 21.45 -46.78 -8.01
CA PHE A 136 22.55 -45.87 -7.65
C PHE A 136 23.54 -46.47 -6.63
N PHE A 137 23.05 -47.25 -5.67
CA PHE A 137 23.93 -47.92 -4.69
C PHE A 137 24.70 -49.09 -5.31
N VAL A 138 24.05 -49.89 -6.16
CA VAL A 138 24.65 -51.10 -6.75
C VAL A 138 25.66 -50.75 -7.83
N PHE A 139 25.31 -49.86 -8.75
CA PHE A 139 26.14 -49.49 -9.89
C PHE A 139 26.81 -48.13 -9.65
N ASN A 140 27.53 -47.99 -8.53
CA ASN A 140 28.20 -46.76 -8.09
C ASN A 140 29.36 -46.29 -9.00
N ARG A 141 29.34 -46.67 -10.30
CA ARG A 141 30.28 -46.27 -11.34
C ARG A 141 29.58 -45.40 -12.38
N LEU A 142 30.21 -44.29 -12.72
CA LEU A 142 29.70 -43.30 -13.67
C LEU A 142 29.62 -43.82 -15.12
N ASP A 143 30.24 -44.96 -15.45
CA ASP A 143 30.27 -45.53 -16.80
C ASP A 143 28.91 -46.13 -17.24
N GLU A 144 28.03 -46.51 -16.30
CA GLU A 144 26.68 -47.03 -16.60
C GLU A 144 25.59 -45.94 -16.60
N ARG A 145 26.00 -44.67 -16.74
CA ARG A 145 25.15 -43.46 -16.62
C ARG A 145 23.81 -43.54 -17.33
N ARG A 146 23.76 -44.19 -18.50
CA ARG A 146 22.56 -44.26 -19.35
C ARG A 146 21.40 -44.99 -18.66
N ASN A 147 21.68 -46.08 -17.93
CA ASN A 147 20.64 -46.85 -17.24
C ASN A 147 20.11 -46.09 -16.01
N HIS A 148 20.98 -45.37 -15.31
CA HIS A 148 20.59 -44.49 -14.21
C HIS A 148 19.70 -43.34 -14.66
N ILE A 149 20.06 -42.68 -15.77
CA ILE A 149 19.27 -41.58 -16.31
C ILE A 149 17.87 -42.05 -16.66
N ALA A 150 17.72 -43.22 -17.27
CA ALA A 150 16.40 -43.79 -17.58
C ALA A 150 15.56 -44.04 -16.31
N ALA A 151 16.16 -44.64 -15.27
CA ALA A 151 15.47 -44.89 -14.01
C ALA A 151 15.03 -43.59 -13.29
N VAL A 152 15.89 -42.57 -13.28
CA VAL A 152 15.57 -41.25 -12.71
C VAL A 152 14.50 -40.54 -13.53
N LEU A 153 14.58 -40.60 -14.87
CA LEU A 153 13.60 -40.00 -15.76
C LEU A 153 12.21 -40.61 -15.53
N VAL A 154 12.10 -41.94 -15.45
CA VAL A 154 10.84 -42.64 -15.14
C VAL A 154 10.30 -42.23 -13.77
N THR A 155 11.17 -42.15 -12.77
CA THR A 155 10.80 -41.72 -11.42
C THR A 155 10.21 -40.32 -11.41
N MET A 156 10.88 -39.36 -12.06
CA MET A 156 10.44 -37.97 -12.11
C MET A 156 9.17 -37.81 -12.95
N ALA A 157 9.04 -38.55 -14.05
CA ALA A 157 7.83 -38.57 -14.86
C ALA A 157 6.61 -39.07 -14.05
N LEU A 158 6.76 -40.15 -13.28
CA LEU A 158 5.71 -40.67 -12.40
C LEU A 158 5.38 -39.69 -11.26
N ALA A 159 6.37 -39.02 -10.68
CA ALA A 159 6.14 -38.01 -9.64
C ALA A 159 5.37 -36.80 -10.18
N VAL A 160 5.73 -36.29 -11.37
CA VAL A 160 4.99 -35.22 -12.06
C VAL A 160 3.56 -35.67 -12.37
N ALA A 161 3.39 -36.88 -12.90
CA ALA A 161 2.07 -37.43 -13.19
C ALA A 161 1.20 -37.53 -11.92
N ALA A 162 1.77 -38.00 -10.80
CA ALA A 162 1.09 -38.07 -9.51
C ALA A 162 0.64 -36.68 -9.03
N ASP A 163 1.55 -35.71 -8.99
CA ASP A 163 1.27 -34.37 -8.48
C ASP A 163 0.25 -33.60 -9.33
N VAL A 164 0.37 -33.70 -10.67
CA VAL A 164 -0.56 -33.08 -11.61
C VAL A 164 -1.93 -33.75 -11.53
N ALA A 165 -2.00 -35.09 -11.46
CA ALA A 165 -3.27 -35.82 -11.36
C ALA A 165 -4.01 -35.50 -10.05
N ILE A 166 -3.30 -35.50 -8.91
CA ILE A 166 -3.88 -35.17 -7.60
C ILE A 166 -4.40 -33.73 -7.60
N SER A 167 -3.60 -32.78 -8.08
CA SER A 167 -3.95 -31.35 -8.12
C SER A 167 -5.12 -31.09 -9.06
N GLY A 168 -5.07 -31.67 -10.27
CA GLY A 168 -6.13 -31.55 -11.27
C GLY A 168 -7.45 -32.12 -10.79
N CYS A 169 -7.45 -33.30 -10.17
CA CYS A 169 -8.66 -33.91 -9.60
C CYS A 169 -9.27 -33.07 -8.48
N LEU A 170 -8.44 -32.49 -7.60
CA LEU A 170 -8.90 -31.63 -6.51
C LEU A 170 -9.51 -30.33 -7.04
N ILE A 171 -8.86 -29.69 -8.02
CA ILE A 171 -9.35 -28.46 -8.66
C ILE A 171 -10.66 -28.73 -9.41
N TYR A 172 -10.72 -29.78 -10.23
CA TYR A 172 -11.90 -30.16 -10.98
C TYR A 172 -13.12 -30.37 -10.07
N LYS A 173 -12.93 -31.11 -8.97
CA LYS A 173 -14.02 -31.39 -8.03
C LYS A 173 -14.47 -30.13 -7.27
N LEU A 174 -13.54 -29.26 -6.89
CA LEU A 174 -13.87 -27.97 -6.25
C LEU A 174 -14.63 -27.05 -7.20
N TRP A 175 -14.21 -26.99 -8.46
CA TRP A 175 -14.85 -26.15 -9.49
C TRP A 175 -16.28 -26.58 -9.80
N HIS A 176 -16.55 -27.89 -9.86
CA HIS A 176 -17.88 -28.44 -10.13
C HIS A 176 -18.80 -28.56 -8.91
N SER A 177 -18.34 -28.25 -7.69
CA SER A 177 -19.20 -28.32 -6.52
C SER A 177 -20.27 -27.22 -6.58
N GLN A 178 -21.50 -27.59 -6.96
CA GLN A 178 -22.64 -26.67 -7.02
C GLN A 178 -23.04 -26.26 -5.60
N ILE A 179 -22.69 -25.03 -5.25
CA ILE A 179 -22.93 -24.48 -3.92
C ILE A 179 -24.01 -23.39 -4.01
N HIS A 180 -25.12 -23.65 -3.34
CA HIS A 180 -26.31 -22.80 -3.35
C HIS A 180 -26.19 -21.58 -2.41
N SER A 181 -25.29 -21.57 -1.42
CA SER A 181 -25.12 -20.44 -0.50
C SER A 181 -23.93 -19.53 -0.83
N ARG A 182 -24.16 -18.21 -0.77
CA ARG A 182 -23.15 -17.16 -1.06
C ARG A 182 -21.94 -17.24 -0.11
N GLU A 183 -22.16 -17.62 1.15
CA GLU A 183 -21.11 -17.81 2.15
C GLU A 183 -20.21 -19.02 1.86
N THR A 184 -20.79 -20.13 1.40
CA THR A 184 -20.00 -21.31 1.06
C THR A 184 -19.23 -21.08 -0.23
N ARG A 185 -19.72 -20.23 -1.14
CA ARG A 185 -19.00 -19.84 -2.37
C ARG A 185 -17.69 -19.08 -2.09
N SER A 186 -17.65 -18.20 -1.09
CA SER A 186 -16.41 -17.49 -0.72
C SER A 186 -15.40 -18.44 -0.08
N LEU A 187 -15.86 -19.33 0.81
CA LEU A 187 -15.02 -20.35 1.44
C LEU A 187 -14.45 -21.31 0.39
N VAL A 188 -15.27 -21.77 -0.56
CA VAL A 188 -14.79 -22.65 -1.63
C VAL A 188 -13.82 -21.94 -2.56
N LYS A 189 -14.01 -20.66 -2.89
CA LYS A 189 -12.99 -19.89 -3.61
C LYS A 189 -11.66 -19.85 -2.85
N GLN A 190 -11.69 -19.63 -1.54
CA GLN A 190 -10.49 -19.59 -0.71
C GLN A 190 -9.79 -20.96 -0.60
N VAL A 191 -10.56 -22.02 -0.38
CA VAL A 191 -10.05 -23.41 -0.34
C VAL A 191 -9.52 -23.84 -1.71
N THR A 192 -10.13 -23.40 -2.80
CA THR A 192 -9.66 -23.65 -4.17
C THR A 192 -8.34 -22.96 -4.41
N ARG A 193 -8.21 -21.67 -4.09
CA ARG A 193 -6.93 -20.94 -4.21
C ARG A 193 -5.82 -21.62 -3.41
N LEU A 194 -6.12 -22.05 -2.19
CA LEU A 194 -5.16 -22.77 -1.35
C LEU A 194 -4.78 -24.14 -1.92
N SER A 195 -5.74 -24.86 -2.49
CA SER A 195 -5.51 -26.16 -3.13
C SER A 195 -4.66 -26.04 -4.40
N ILE A 196 -4.88 -24.99 -5.19
CA ILE A 196 -4.05 -24.65 -6.36
C ILE A 196 -2.62 -24.37 -5.91
N MET A 197 -2.41 -23.46 -4.95
CA MET A 197 -1.07 -23.09 -4.50
C MET A 197 -0.31 -24.28 -3.91
N ALA A 198 -1.01 -25.13 -3.14
CA ALA A 198 -0.40 -26.31 -2.54
C ALA A 198 -0.10 -27.40 -3.59
N GLY A 199 -0.98 -27.62 -4.57
CA GLY A 199 -0.77 -28.65 -5.60
C GLY A 199 0.25 -28.26 -6.67
N CYS A 200 0.29 -26.98 -7.06
CA CYS A 200 1.14 -26.52 -8.16
C CYS A 200 2.62 -26.43 -7.78
N ALA A 201 2.97 -26.12 -6.53
CA ALA A 201 4.37 -25.93 -6.15
C ALA A 201 5.24 -27.21 -6.32
N PRO A 202 4.83 -28.40 -5.83
CA PRO A 202 5.57 -29.63 -6.08
C PRO A 202 5.58 -30.05 -7.56
N ALA A 203 4.46 -29.87 -8.27
CA ALA A 203 4.36 -30.20 -9.69
C ALA A 203 5.31 -29.35 -10.55
N LEU A 204 5.34 -28.02 -10.33
CA LEU A 204 6.22 -27.12 -11.05
C LEU A 204 7.70 -27.40 -10.75
N ASN A 205 8.04 -27.70 -9.48
CA ASN A 205 9.41 -28.06 -9.12
C ASN A 205 9.84 -29.37 -9.79
N SER A 206 8.98 -30.39 -9.79
CA SER A 206 9.26 -31.67 -10.44
C SER A 206 9.40 -31.53 -11.96
N ILE A 207 8.59 -30.68 -12.62
CA ILE A 207 8.74 -30.35 -14.05
C ILE A 207 10.06 -29.63 -14.31
N ALA A 208 10.44 -28.67 -13.45
CA ALA A 208 11.71 -27.95 -13.57
C ALA A 208 12.93 -28.87 -13.41
N ILE A 209 12.81 -29.98 -12.68
CA ILE A 209 13.84 -31.02 -12.58
C ILE A 209 13.81 -31.95 -13.82
N LEU A 210 12.62 -32.33 -14.27
CA LEU A 210 12.43 -33.26 -15.39
C LEU A 210 12.98 -32.72 -16.72
N ILE A 211 12.79 -31.43 -16.99
CA ILE A 211 13.23 -30.78 -18.24
C ILE A 211 14.76 -30.88 -18.43
N PRO A 212 15.61 -30.46 -17.46
CA PRO A 212 17.06 -30.63 -17.56
C PRO A 212 17.52 -32.08 -17.63
N ILE A 213 16.82 -33.04 -16.99
CA ILE A 213 17.14 -34.47 -17.14
C ILE A 213 16.91 -34.93 -18.58
N ALA A 214 15.83 -34.46 -19.21
CA ALA A 214 15.53 -34.82 -20.59
C ALA A 214 16.47 -34.16 -21.61
N ILE A 215 16.83 -32.88 -21.40
CA ILE A 215 17.62 -32.09 -22.35
C ILE A 215 19.13 -32.30 -22.15
N ALA A 216 19.60 -32.28 -20.91
CA ALA A 216 21.01 -32.24 -20.57
C ALA A 216 21.34 -33.12 -19.34
N PRO A 217 21.12 -34.45 -19.43
CA PRO A 217 21.26 -35.38 -18.30
C PRO A 217 22.68 -35.48 -17.75
N THR A 218 23.68 -35.01 -18.52
CA THR A 218 25.08 -35.00 -18.11
C THR A 218 25.44 -33.85 -17.18
N THR A 219 24.58 -32.85 -17.04
CA THR A 219 24.81 -31.65 -16.23
C THR A 219 24.41 -31.86 -14.76
N LEU A 220 24.96 -31.04 -13.86
CA LEU A 220 24.55 -31.01 -12.44
C LEU A 220 23.31 -30.13 -12.18
N VAL A 221 22.73 -29.56 -13.23
CA VAL A 221 21.54 -28.69 -13.12
C VAL A 221 20.33 -29.43 -12.52
N PRO A 222 19.97 -30.66 -12.95
CA PRO A 222 18.90 -31.42 -12.30
C PRO A 222 19.12 -31.63 -10.81
N THR A 223 20.36 -31.95 -10.43
CA THR A 223 20.73 -32.19 -9.03
C THR A 223 20.52 -30.93 -8.20
N GLY A 224 20.96 -29.77 -8.69
CA GLY A 224 20.78 -28.49 -8.00
C GLY A 224 19.30 -28.14 -7.80
N LEU A 225 18.47 -28.34 -8.82
CA LEU A 225 17.02 -28.10 -8.75
C LEU A 225 16.29 -29.16 -7.88
N GLY A 226 16.88 -30.34 -7.73
CA GLY A 226 16.37 -31.42 -6.87
C GLY A 226 16.60 -31.21 -5.38
N LEU A 227 17.62 -30.43 -4.98
CA LEU A 227 17.94 -30.19 -3.56
C LEU A 227 16.75 -29.66 -2.73
N PRO A 228 15.98 -28.65 -3.17
CA PRO A 228 14.84 -28.16 -2.38
C PRO A 228 13.59 -29.06 -2.47
N LEU A 229 13.58 -30.13 -3.27
CA LEU A 229 12.37 -30.89 -3.58
C LEU A 229 11.66 -31.41 -2.32
N GLY A 230 12.40 -32.06 -1.41
CA GLY A 230 11.86 -32.54 -0.13
C GLY A 230 11.23 -31.42 0.70
N SER A 231 11.90 -30.27 0.80
CA SER A 231 11.42 -29.11 1.55
C SER A 231 10.21 -28.44 0.91
N VAL A 232 10.10 -28.44 -0.43
CA VAL A 232 8.92 -27.94 -1.15
C VAL A 232 7.68 -28.78 -0.79
N TYR A 233 7.81 -30.12 -0.74
CA TYR A 233 6.72 -31.00 -0.27
C TYR A 233 6.34 -30.69 1.18
N SER A 234 7.33 -30.60 2.08
CA SER A 234 7.12 -30.28 3.50
C SER A 234 6.42 -28.94 3.71
N CYS A 235 6.89 -27.89 3.02
CA CYS A 235 6.31 -26.55 3.09
C CYS A 235 4.87 -26.53 2.57
N THR A 236 4.59 -27.26 1.50
CA THR A 236 3.25 -27.38 0.91
C THR A 236 2.24 -27.96 1.89
N MET A 237 2.61 -29.03 2.60
CA MET A 237 1.76 -29.64 3.63
C MET A 237 1.57 -28.70 4.82
N LEU A 238 2.64 -28.09 5.34
CA LEU A 238 2.57 -27.18 6.48
C LEU A 238 1.79 -25.90 6.18
N TYR A 239 1.95 -25.35 4.97
CA TYR A 239 1.19 -24.20 4.49
C TYR A 239 -0.31 -24.50 4.49
N THR A 240 -0.69 -25.67 3.98
CA THR A 240 -2.08 -26.14 3.96
C THR A 240 -2.67 -26.23 5.38
N LEU A 241 -1.90 -26.76 6.34
CA LEU A 241 -2.35 -26.92 7.72
C LEU A 241 -2.48 -25.57 8.45
N ASN A 242 -1.49 -24.67 8.31
CA ASN A 242 -1.47 -23.37 8.98
C ASN A 242 -2.59 -22.45 8.48
N ARG A 243 -2.85 -22.41 7.16
CA ARG A 243 -3.93 -21.56 6.60
C ARG A 243 -5.34 -22.04 6.96
N ARG A 244 -5.53 -23.32 7.29
CA ARG A 244 -6.81 -23.86 7.77
C ARG A 244 -7.28 -23.18 9.06
N GLU A 245 -6.37 -22.65 9.86
CA GLU A 245 -6.66 -21.91 11.08
C GLU A 245 -7.21 -20.51 10.77
N SER A 246 -6.48 -19.75 9.94
CA SER A 246 -6.90 -18.41 9.49
C SER A 246 -8.30 -18.42 8.84
N MET A 247 -8.61 -19.45 8.05
CA MET A 247 -9.94 -19.60 7.43
C MET A 247 -11.09 -19.90 8.41
N ARG A 248 -10.79 -20.42 9.61
CA ARG A 248 -11.80 -20.67 10.64
C ARG A 248 -11.89 -19.54 11.65
N ALA A 249 -10.77 -18.88 11.96
CA ALA A 249 -10.75 -17.65 12.75
C ALA A 249 -11.59 -16.56 12.05
N SER A 250 -11.48 -16.44 10.72
CA SER A 250 -12.37 -15.57 9.96
C SER A 250 -13.84 -16.00 10.10
N LYS A 251 -14.17 -17.30 10.04
CA LYS A 251 -15.56 -17.78 10.20
C LYS A 251 -16.15 -17.48 11.58
N GLN A 252 -15.35 -17.56 12.65
CA GLN A 252 -15.79 -17.22 14.01
C GLN A 252 -16.04 -15.72 14.18
N SER A 253 -15.24 -14.85 13.53
CA SER A 253 -15.49 -13.40 13.58
C SER A 253 -16.82 -13.01 12.92
N TRP A 254 -17.26 -13.73 11.87
CA TRP A 254 -18.57 -13.48 11.22
C TRP A 254 -19.75 -13.95 12.08
N ILE A 255 -19.64 -15.08 12.78
CA ILE A 255 -20.73 -15.64 13.60
C ILE A 255 -20.96 -14.79 14.87
N HIS A 256 -19.89 -14.24 15.46
CA HIS A 256 -20.00 -13.36 16.64
C HIS A 256 -20.35 -11.90 16.31
N SER A 257 -20.47 -11.53 15.03
CA SER A 257 -20.96 -10.20 14.63
C SER A 257 -22.48 -10.05 14.76
N GLY A 258 -23.22 -11.13 15.09
CA GLY A 258 -24.69 -11.14 15.18
C GLY A 258 -25.28 -11.26 16.59
N VAL A 259 -24.50 -11.57 17.63
CA VAL A 259 -25.02 -11.69 19.01
C VAL A 259 -23.96 -11.19 19.99
N VAL A 260 -24.31 -10.12 20.70
CA VAL A 260 -23.50 -9.49 21.76
C VAL A 260 -23.49 -10.40 23.00
N GLY A 261 -22.30 -10.75 23.47
CA GLY A 261 -22.05 -11.35 24.79
C GLY A 261 -20.55 -11.34 25.10
N PRO A 262 -20.11 -10.97 26.32
CA PRO A 262 -18.70 -10.76 26.63
C PRO A 262 -18.04 -12.09 27.00
N VAL A 263 -16.94 -12.44 26.32
CA VAL A 263 -16.06 -13.55 26.74
C VAL A 263 -14.63 -13.03 26.84
N ILE A 264 -14.11 -13.18 28.05
CA ILE A 264 -12.73 -12.93 28.49
C ILE A 264 -11.86 -14.07 27.94
N LEU A 265 -10.70 -13.74 27.35
CA LEU A 265 -9.67 -14.75 27.09
C LEU A 265 -8.27 -14.22 27.45
N GLU A 266 -7.62 -15.00 28.31
CA GLU A 266 -6.23 -14.90 28.77
C GLU A 266 -5.24 -15.09 27.62
N TYR A 267 -4.14 -14.31 27.65
CA TYR A 267 -2.98 -14.48 26.78
C TYR A 267 -1.81 -15.04 27.58
N ALA A 268 -1.27 -16.18 27.14
CA ALA A 268 0.00 -16.72 27.58
C ALA A 268 1.11 -16.30 26.62
N THR A 269 2.10 -15.59 27.14
CA THR A 269 3.33 -15.13 26.48
C THR A 269 4.42 -16.20 26.54
N ALA A 270 5.17 -16.39 25.45
CA ALA A 270 6.46 -17.09 25.47
C ALA A 270 7.40 -16.57 24.36
N THR A 271 8.46 -15.92 24.81
CA THR A 271 9.56 -15.26 24.10
C THR A 271 10.56 -16.23 23.47
N MET A 272 11.19 -15.85 22.35
CA MET A 272 12.49 -16.36 21.88
C MET A 272 13.22 -15.27 21.05
N PRO A 273 14.58 -15.24 21.04
CA PRO A 273 15.38 -14.11 20.55
C PRO A 273 15.77 -14.24 19.06
N PRO A 274 16.11 -13.15 18.34
CA PRO A 274 16.63 -13.21 16.98
C PRO A 274 18.17 -13.08 16.89
N PRO A 275 18.79 -13.59 15.81
CA PRO A 275 20.24 -13.56 15.60
C PRO A 275 20.70 -12.27 14.90
N ALA A 276 21.96 -11.89 15.20
CA ALA A 276 22.64 -10.71 14.69
C ALA A 276 22.86 -10.71 13.17
N LEU A 277 22.51 -9.62 12.48
CA LEU A 277 22.96 -9.34 11.12
C LEU A 277 23.31 -7.85 10.88
N ARG A 278 24.30 -7.69 9.99
CA ARG A 278 25.15 -6.53 9.71
C ARG A 278 24.46 -5.37 9.00
N ASN A 279 24.93 -4.17 9.34
CA ASN A 279 24.70 -2.87 8.72
C ASN A 279 24.87 -2.84 7.19
N THR A 280 23.86 -2.30 6.51
CA THR A 280 24.03 -1.54 5.26
C THR A 280 23.38 -0.17 5.42
N SER A 281 24.21 0.84 5.63
CA SER A 281 23.81 2.25 5.70
C SER A 281 23.65 2.83 4.29
N ASN A 282 22.50 3.45 4.00
CA ASN A 282 22.47 4.71 3.25
C ASN A 282 21.17 5.51 3.44
N SER A 283 21.36 6.81 3.66
CA SER A 283 20.41 7.94 3.74
C SER A 283 19.27 7.90 4.77
N SER A 284 19.57 8.18 6.04
CA SER A 284 18.57 8.68 7.01
C SER A 284 18.85 10.16 7.35
N ARG A 285 17.87 11.04 7.13
CA ARG A 285 17.91 12.46 7.53
C ARG A 285 18.07 12.57 9.05
N ARG A 286 19.01 13.43 9.48
CA ARG A 286 19.33 13.65 10.91
C ARG A 286 18.23 14.48 11.59
N PHE A 287 17.58 13.89 12.59
CA PHE A 287 16.75 14.59 13.57
C PHE A 287 17.67 15.24 14.62
N SER A 288 17.55 16.53 14.85
CA SER A 288 18.18 17.22 15.97
C SER A 288 17.22 17.24 17.17
N LEU A 289 17.50 16.42 18.20
CA LEU A 289 16.79 16.31 19.49
C LEU A 289 17.04 17.52 20.43
N LEU A 290 17.39 18.69 19.89
CA LEU A 290 18.05 19.76 20.64
C LEU A 290 17.14 20.60 21.56
N GLU A 291 15.80 20.46 21.51
CA GLU A 291 14.88 21.31 22.29
C GLU A 291 14.27 20.64 23.54
N PHE A 292 14.42 19.32 23.71
CA PHE A 292 13.94 18.60 24.90
C PHE A 292 14.74 18.83 26.22
N PRO A 293 16.06 19.12 26.21
CA PRO A 293 16.85 19.27 27.43
C PRO A 293 16.37 20.41 28.34
N ASP A 294 15.90 21.53 27.79
CA ASP A 294 15.46 22.69 28.57
C ASP A 294 14.20 22.42 29.39
N MET A 295 13.27 21.62 28.86
CA MET A 295 12.08 21.19 29.60
C MET A 295 12.47 20.30 30.79
N PHE A 296 13.44 19.40 30.59
CA PHE A 296 13.95 18.52 31.64
C PHE A 296 14.68 19.30 32.74
N ALA A 297 15.55 20.24 32.35
CA ALA A 297 16.23 21.15 33.27
C ALA A 297 15.24 22.04 34.04
N HIS A 298 14.14 22.45 33.39
CA HIS A 298 13.10 23.26 34.02
C HIS A 298 12.22 22.44 34.98
N MET A 299 11.87 21.20 34.65
CA MET A 299 11.13 20.28 35.52
C MET A 299 11.92 19.97 36.81
N LEU A 300 13.23 19.77 36.70
CA LEU A 300 14.11 19.56 37.86
C LEU A 300 14.20 20.80 38.77
N LYS A 301 13.99 22.01 38.24
CA LYS A 301 14.13 23.28 38.98
C LYS A 301 12.87 23.79 39.70
N ARG A 302 11.65 23.31 39.37
CA ARG A 302 10.39 24.00 39.77
C ARG A 302 9.49 23.33 40.83
N ARG A 303 9.85 22.22 41.48
CA ARG A 303 9.06 21.63 42.60
C ARG A 303 9.92 20.87 43.64
N PRO A 304 9.44 20.66 44.88
CA PRO A 304 10.16 19.95 45.94
C PRO A 304 10.13 18.43 45.71
N TYR A 305 10.76 17.97 44.61
CA TYR A 305 11.00 16.54 44.36
C TYR A 305 12.31 16.05 45.00
N ILE A 306 12.99 16.91 45.77
CA ILE A 306 14.28 16.65 46.41
C ILE A 306 14.15 15.61 47.54
N ASP A 307 12.96 15.44 48.13
CA ASP A 307 12.72 14.43 49.17
C ASP A 307 12.30 13.05 48.62
N ASN A 308 12.32 12.84 47.30
CA ASN A 308 12.06 11.52 46.75
C ASN A 308 13.32 10.63 46.87
N PRO A 309 13.31 9.56 47.68
CA PRO A 309 14.47 8.69 47.86
C PRO A 309 14.93 8.01 46.57
N LEU A 310 14.12 8.01 45.51
CA LEU A 310 14.51 7.50 44.19
C LEU A 310 15.43 8.44 43.40
N MET A 311 15.41 9.76 43.65
CA MET A 311 16.23 10.75 42.93
C MET A 311 17.67 10.83 43.50
N LEU A 312 17.83 10.58 44.80
CA LEU A 312 19.14 10.52 45.48
C LEU A 312 20.05 9.37 44.98
N HIS A 313 19.49 8.42 44.24
CA HIS A 313 20.21 7.28 43.67
C HIS A 313 20.13 7.24 42.14
N PHE A 314 20.16 8.40 41.48
CA PHE A 314 20.31 8.41 40.03
C PHE A 314 21.61 7.67 39.65
N PRO A 315 21.54 6.66 38.78
CA PRO A 315 22.68 5.80 38.48
C PRO A 315 23.82 6.64 37.87
N ARG A 316 24.98 6.64 38.52
CA ARG A 316 26.19 7.33 38.04
C ARG A 316 26.92 6.55 36.95
N THR A 317 26.61 5.27 36.80
CA THR A 317 27.23 4.38 35.81
C THR A 317 26.18 3.73 34.92
N GLU A 318 26.59 3.41 33.70
CA GLU A 318 25.77 2.74 32.69
C GLU A 318 25.14 1.44 33.20
N ASP A 319 25.95 0.57 33.81
CA ASP A 319 25.50 -0.70 34.37
C ASP A 319 24.52 -0.51 35.53
N ALA A 320 24.71 0.52 36.36
CA ALA A 320 23.76 0.85 37.41
C ALA A 320 22.42 1.29 36.81
N ALA A 321 22.44 2.04 35.69
CA ALA A 321 21.23 2.47 35.00
C ALA A 321 20.46 1.29 34.41
N VAL A 322 21.15 0.36 33.73
CA VAL A 322 20.54 -0.85 33.17
C VAL A 322 19.96 -1.75 34.28
N LYS A 323 20.71 -1.97 35.37
CA LYS A 323 20.24 -2.79 36.52
C LYS A 323 19.04 -2.15 37.21
N LYS A 324 19.07 -0.83 37.41
CA LYS A 324 17.96 -0.10 38.03
C LYS A 324 16.72 -0.12 37.13
N PHE A 325 16.90 0.03 35.81
CA PHE A 325 15.81 -0.07 34.84
C PHE A 325 15.15 -1.45 34.89
N ALA A 326 15.94 -2.53 34.81
CA ALA A 326 15.43 -3.90 34.92
C ALA A 326 14.71 -4.15 36.25
N PHE A 327 15.25 -3.63 37.36
CA PHE A 327 14.61 -3.71 38.67
C PHE A 327 13.23 -3.02 38.68
N LEU A 328 13.11 -1.82 38.13
CA LEU A 328 11.84 -1.08 38.08
C LEU A 328 10.80 -1.79 37.20
N VAL A 329 11.22 -2.37 36.07
CA VAL A 329 10.35 -3.19 35.22
C VAL A 329 9.85 -4.42 35.98
N ASN A 330 10.73 -5.11 36.71
CA ASN A 330 10.37 -6.28 37.53
C ASN A 330 9.45 -5.95 38.73
N GLN A 331 9.33 -4.68 39.13
CA GLN A 331 8.36 -4.26 40.14
C GLN A 331 6.93 -4.13 39.61
N LEU A 332 6.75 -4.12 38.29
CA LEU A 332 5.43 -4.08 37.67
C LEU A 332 4.79 -5.47 37.75
N ASP A 333 3.62 -5.54 38.38
CA ASP A 333 2.90 -6.80 38.57
C ASP A 333 2.20 -7.21 37.25
N PRO A 334 2.43 -8.44 36.72
CA PRO A 334 1.77 -8.89 35.50
C PRO A 334 0.24 -9.02 35.63
N GLU A 335 -0.30 -9.16 36.83
CA GLU A 335 -1.73 -9.33 37.06
C GLU A 335 -2.46 -8.00 37.29
N LEU A 336 -2.92 -7.40 36.19
CA LEU A 336 -3.77 -6.20 36.19
C LEU A 336 -5.25 -6.55 36.45
N ARG A 337 -5.58 -6.99 37.66
CA ARG A 337 -6.98 -7.22 38.08
C ARG A 337 -7.42 -6.17 39.11
N LYS A 338 -8.18 -5.17 38.65
CA LYS A 338 -8.87 -4.22 39.54
C LYS A 338 -9.88 -4.99 40.40
N PRO A 339 -9.89 -4.81 41.74
CA PRO A 339 -10.91 -5.41 42.60
C PRO A 339 -12.32 -4.97 42.15
N GLY A 340 -13.24 -5.93 42.12
CA GLY A 340 -14.65 -5.68 41.84
C GLY A 340 -15.32 -4.90 42.97
N LEU A 341 -16.48 -4.31 42.69
CA LEU A 341 -17.24 -3.51 43.67
C LEU A 341 -17.59 -4.28 44.96
N ASN A 342 -17.62 -5.61 44.91
CA ASN A 342 -17.99 -6.48 46.03
C ASN A 342 -16.77 -7.10 46.74
N ASP A 343 -15.55 -6.80 46.31
CA ASP A 343 -14.33 -7.34 46.95
C ASP A 343 -14.08 -6.65 48.30
N PRO A 344 -13.40 -7.33 49.25
CA PRO A 344 -13.18 -6.76 50.58
C PRO A 344 -12.35 -5.47 50.53
N PRO A 345 -12.53 -4.52 51.47
CA PRO A 345 -11.77 -3.25 51.51
C PRO A 345 -10.25 -3.43 51.45
N ASP A 346 -9.72 -4.51 52.00
CA ASP A 346 -8.29 -4.84 51.94
C ASP A 346 -7.79 -5.15 50.53
N ALA A 347 -8.66 -5.65 49.63
CA ALA A 347 -8.33 -5.79 48.22
C ALA A 347 -8.18 -4.42 47.54
N HIS A 348 -9.06 -3.46 47.86
CA HIS A 348 -8.95 -2.08 47.38
C HIS A 348 -7.69 -1.38 47.90
N ARG A 349 -7.36 -1.52 49.20
CA ARG A 349 -6.11 -0.97 49.77
C ARG A 349 -4.88 -1.58 49.10
N ARG A 350 -4.85 -2.90 48.88
CA ARG A 350 -3.75 -3.56 48.16
C ARG A 350 -3.64 -3.05 46.73
N TRP A 351 -4.77 -2.82 46.05
CA TRP A 351 -4.79 -2.25 44.71
C TRP A 351 -4.24 -0.81 44.68
N ASP A 352 -4.59 0.03 45.65
CA ASP A 352 -4.06 1.39 45.77
C ASP A 352 -2.53 1.39 45.95
N VAL A 353 -2.01 0.51 46.82
CA VAL A 353 -0.56 0.33 47.00
C VAL A 353 0.10 -0.17 45.72
N LYS A 354 -0.51 -1.12 45.01
CA LYS A 354 -0.02 -1.59 43.70
C LYS A 354 0.04 -0.47 42.67
N ILE A 355 -1.00 0.36 42.57
CA ILE A 355 -1.03 1.53 41.68
C ILE A 355 0.10 2.50 42.03
N GLN A 356 0.28 2.81 43.32
CA GLN A 356 1.31 3.76 43.74
C GLN A 356 2.72 3.25 43.43
N ASN A 357 2.97 1.95 43.63
CA ASN A 357 4.25 1.33 43.29
C ASN A 357 4.48 1.33 41.78
N ALA A 358 3.47 0.98 40.98
CA ALA A 358 3.55 1.02 39.53
C ALA A 358 3.80 2.44 39.01
N TYR A 359 3.15 3.46 39.61
CA TYR A 359 3.38 4.86 39.29
C TYR A 359 4.85 5.26 39.47
N TRP A 360 5.44 4.97 40.63
CA TRP A 360 6.85 5.26 40.88
C TRP A 360 7.79 4.48 39.98
N ALA A 361 7.47 3.23 39.67
CA ALA A 361 8.23 2.42 38.73
C ALA A 361 8.24 3.03 37.32
N ILE A 362 7.06 3.43 36.80
CA ILE A 362 6.93 4.07 35.48
C ILE A 362 7.66 5.43 35.44
N ILE A 363 7.58 6.23 36.49
CA ILE A 363 8.37 7.48 36.58
C ILE A 363 9.87 7.18 36.52
N GLY A 364 10.36 6.22 37.29
CA GLY A 364 11.77 5.85 37.28
C GLY A 364 12.23 5.36 35.90
N ILE A 365 11.42 4.52 35.24
CA ILE A 365 11.64 4.06 33.87
C ILE A 365 11.72 5.26 32.90
N SER A 366 10.80 6.21 33.02
CA SER A 366 10.72 7.41 32.19
C SER A 366 11.95 8.31 32.36
N LEU A 367 12.38 8.53 33.61
CA LEU A 367 13.56 9.32 33.94
C LEU A 367 14.85 8.69 33.40
N ILE A 368 15.01 7.37 33.51
CA ILE A 368 16.17 6.66 32.96
C ILE A 368 16.17 6.72 31.43
N MET A 369 15.01 6.60 30.78
CA MET A 369 14.89 6.73 29.32
C MET A 369 15.21 8.14 28.82
N MET A 370 14.77 9.17 29.55
CA MET A 370 15.13 10.57 29.29
C MET A 370 16.63 10.78 29.39
N TRP A 371 17.23 10.31 30.48
CA TRP A 371 18.67 10.37 30.70
C TRP A 371 19.45 9.68 29.58
N ALA A 372 19.07 8.45 29.21
CA ALA A 372 19.71 7.68 28.14
C ALA A 372 19.51 8.29 26.75
N SER A 373 18.61 9.27 26.61
CA SER A 373 18.34 9.98 25.35
C SER A 373 18.92 11.39 25.32
N SER A 374 19.52 11.87 26.42
CA SER A 374 20.07 13.23 26.49
C SER A 374 21.36 13.36 25.68
N PRO A 375 21.49 14.40 24.83
CA PRO A 375 22.70 14.64 24.05
C PRO A 375 23.89 15.13 24.88
N GLU A 376 23.67 15.77 26.04
CA GLU A 376 24.74 16.41 26.83
C GLU A 376 25.70 15.43 27.54
N ILE A 377 25.36 14.15 27.59
CA ILE A 377 26.13 13.12 28.30
C ILE A 377 27.14 12.43 27.35
N SER A 378 27.24 12.87 26.09
CA SER A 378 27.96 12.12 25.04
C SER A 378 29.48 12.28 25.08
N SER A 379 30.17 11.23 25.49
CA SER A 379 31.27 10.71 24.66
C SER A 379 30.63 9.89 23.52
N GLU A 380 31.12 10.05 22.28
CA GLU A 380 30.48 9.51 21.06
C GLU A 380 30.33 7.97 21.05
N ASP A 381 31.06 7.23 21.89
CA ASP A 381 31.17 5.77 21.78
C ASP A 381 30.31 4.94 22.76
N ALA A 382 29.87 5.48 23.90
CA ALA A 382 29.29 4.66 24.99
C ALA A 382 27.74 4.60 25.01
N ILE A 383 27.07 5.70 24.64
CA ILE A 383 25.60 5.83 24.64
C ILE A 383 24.85 4.80 23.78
N PRO A 384 25.35 4.38 22.60
CA PRO A 384 24.65 3.38 21.79
C PRO A 384 24.41 2.07 22.54
N VAL A 385 25.34 1.66 23.41
CA VAL A 385 25.27 0.39 24.13
C VAL A 385 24.20 0.42 25.22
N VAL A 386 24.16 1.47 26.04
CA VAL A 386 23.17 1.61 27.12
C VAL A 386 21.77 1.71 26.55
N LYS A 387 21.59 2.58 25.56
CA LYS A 387 20.29 2.76 24.90
C LYS A 387 19.81 1.47 24.27
N HIS A 388 20.71 0.72 23.63
CA HIS A 388 20.38 -0.58 23.05
C HIS A 388 19.96 -1.61 24.12
N ARG A 389 20.72 -1.73 25.23
CA ARG A 389 20.38 -2.66 26.32
C ARG A 389 19.05 -2.32 26.99
N ILE A 390 18.80 -1.05 27.26
CA ILE A 390 17.52 -0.59 27.82
C ILE A 390 16.38 -0.86 26.84
N SER A 391 16.60 -0.62 25.54
CA SER A 391 15.61 -0.90 24.50
C SER A 391 15.25 -2.38 24.43
N LEU A 392 16.22 -3.29 24.54
CA LEU A 392 15.97 -4.74 24.56
C LEU A 392 15.13 -5.14 25.79
N ILE A 393 15.48 -4.67 26.98
CA ILE A 393 14.71 -4.94 28.21
C ILE A 393 13.28 -4.40 28.07
N LEU A 394 13.13 -3.20 27.50
CA LEU A 394 11.82 -2.59 27.28
C LEU A 394 11.00 -3.36 26.25
N ILE A 395 11.60 -3.82 25.15
CA ILE A 395 10.93 -4.64 24.12
C ILE A 395 10.39 -5.94 24.74
N ASP A 396 11.20 -6.64 25.53
CA ASP A 396 10.80 -7.90 26.19
C ASP A 396 9.63 -7.72 27.17
N ASN A 397 9.47 -6.52 27.72
CA ASN A 397 8.46 -6.20 28.73
C ASN A 397 7.46 -5.12 28.27
N LEU A 398 7.39 -4.86 26.97
CA LEU A 398 6.74 -3.67 26.43
C LEU A 398 5.24 -3.66 26.74
N GLU A 399 4.56 -4.78 26.51
CA GLU A 399 3.13 -4.93 26.77
C GLU A 399 2.80 -4.76 28.26
N LEU A 400 3.66 -5.26 29.16
CA LEU A 400 3.48 -5.10 30.61
C LEU A 400 3.59 -3.62 31.01
N VAL A 401 4.67 -2.96 30.58
CA VAL A 401 4.90 -1.53 30.86
C VAL A 401 3.76 -0.69 30.31
N LEU A 402 3.36 -0.90 29.05
CA LEU A 402 2.27 -0.15 28.42
C LEU A 402 0.90 -0.46 29.02
N ALA A 403 0.64 -1.69 29.47
CA ALA A 403 -0.60 -2.03 30.14
C ALA A 403 -0.74 -1.29 31.48
N TRP A 404 0.36 -1.13 32.24
CA TRP A 404 0.40 -0.30 33.43
C TRP A 404 0.25 1.19 33.11
N VAL A 405 0.95 1.71 32.10
CA VAL A 405 0.77 3.10 31.63
C VAL A 405 -0.70 3.36 31.27
N ARG A 406 -1.34 2.44 30.53
CA ARG A 406 -2.76 2.51 30.18
C ARG A 406 -3.66 2.55 31.42
N GLN A 407 -3.40 1.69 32.40
CA GLN A 407 -4.20 1.62 33.62
C GLN A 407 -4.06 2.90 34.45
N LEU A 408 -2.82 3.38 34.59
CA LEU A 408 -2.48 4.62 35.27
C LEU A 408 -3.16 5.84 34.64
N LEU A 409 -3.21 5.91 33.31
CA LEU A 409 -3.96 6.94 32.57
C LEU A 409 -5.46 6.89 32.85
N ARG A 410 -6.05 5.68 32.92
CA ARG A 410 -7.49 5.50 33.20
C ARG A 410 -7.88 5.98 34.60
N GLU A 411 -7.02 5.76 35.59
CA GLU A 411 -7.27 6.16 36.98
C GLU A 411 -6.97 7.65 37.24
N LYS A 412 -6.43 8.38 36.25
CA LYS A 412 -6.00 9.80 36.38
C LYS A 412 -5.05 10.06 37.56
N ARG A 413 -4.26 9.06 37.95
CA ARG A 413 -3.34 9.14 39.10
C ARG A 413 -1.90 9.46 38.71
N VAL A 414 -1.68 10.00 37.51
CA VAL A 414 -0.33 10.22 37.00
C VAL A 414 -0.13 11.65 36.53
N ASP A 415 1.07 12.15 36.85
CA ASP A 415 1.69 13.29 36.20
C ASP A 415 1.78 13.06 34.69
N LEU A 416 0.80 13.62 33.97
CA LEU A 416 0.65 13.50 32.53
C LEU A 416 1.94 13.87 31.76
N PRO A 417 2.68 14.96 32.11
CA PRO A 417 3.93 15.34 31.46
C PRO A 417 4.98 14.22 31.44
N THR A 418 5.08 13.46 32.53
CA THR A 418 6.04 12.37 32.62
C THR A 418 5.67 11.22 31.67
N ILE A 419 4.40 10.81 31.63
CA ILE A 419 3.94 9.76 30.68
C ILE A 419 4.06 10.24 29.23
N ILE A 420 3.70 11.50 28.97
CA ILE A 420 3.81 12.10 27.64
C ILE A 420 5.27 12.06 27.18
N SER A 421 6.21 12.49 28.04
CA SER A 421 7.64 12.47 27.73
C SER A 421 8.13 11.05 27.47
N PHE A 422 7.71 10.08 28.30
CA PHE A 422 8.02 8.67 28.09
C PHE A 422 7.53 8.16 26.73
N LEU A 423 6.25 8.37 26.42
CA LEU A 423 5.67 7.90 25.16
C LEU A 423 6.27 8.61 23.95
N ALA A 424 6.54 9.91 24.04
CA ALA A 424 7.23 10.67 22.99
C ALA A 424 8.64 10.11 22.74
N ILE A 425 9.43 9.84 23.79
CA ILE A 425 10.79 9.29 23.65
C ILE A 425 10.77 7.90 23.05
N VAL A 426 9.86 7.05 23.51
CA VAL A 426 9.72 5.68 23.02
C VAL A 426 9.27 5.68 21.55
N MET A 427 8.34 6.55 21.15
CA MET A 427 7.90 6.67 19.75
C MET A 427 8.90 7.37 18.82
N VAL A 428 9.76 8.24 19.33
CA VAL A 428 10.83 8.90 18.54
C VAL A 428 12.13 8.07 18.53
N SER A 429 12.18 6.98 19.30
CA SER A 429 13.31 6.07 19.29
C SER A 429 13.53 5.48 17.87
N LYS A 430 14.76 5.08 17.56
CA LYS A 430 15.09 4.42 16.29
C LYS A 430 15.29 2.93 16.52
N GLY A 431 15.04 2.12 15.49
CA GLY A 431 15.28 0.68 15.48
C GLY A 431 14.11 -0.14 16.04
N ASP A 432 14.42 -1.31 16.59
CA ASP A 432 13.41 -2.32 16.95
C ASP A 432 12.38 -1.84 17.99
N LEU A 433 12.76 -0.90 18.87
CA LEU A 433 11.88 -0.41 19.93
C LEU A 433 10.68 0.34 19.36
N VAL A 434 10.89 1.28 18.42
CA VAL A 434 9.78 2.04 17.83
C VAL A 434 8.86 1.13 17.02
N VAL A 435 9.43 0.14 16.32
CA VAL A 435 8.65 -0.86 15.58
C VAL A 435 7.80 -1.71 16.53
N ALA A 436 8.38 -2.17 17.65
CA ALA A 436 7.64 -2.92 18.67
C ALA A 436 6.49 -2.09 19.27
N VAL A 437 6.75 -0.82 19.57
CA VAL A 437 5.75 0.12 20.13
C VAL A 437 4.64 0.39 19.14
N LEU A 438 4.96 0.68 17.88
CA LEU A 438 3.96 0.99 16.87
C LEU A 438 3.13 -0.23 16.44
N ASN A 439 3.63 -1.44 16.68
CA ASN A 439 2.86 -2.68 16.49
C ASN A 439 2.05 -3.09 17.72
N SER A 440 2.35 -2.54 18.91
CA SER A 440 1.63 -2.83 20.15
C SER A 440 0.23 -2.19 20.17
N PRO A 441 -0.85 -2.98 20.34
CA PRO A 441 -2.19 -2.44 20.55
C PRO A 441 -2.28 -1.58 21.83
N CYS A 442 -1.55 -1.96 22.89
CA CYS A 442 -1.53 -1.22 24.15
C CYS A 442 -0.90 0.17 23.98
N ALA A 443 0.14 0.31 23.15
CA ALA A 443 0.74 1.62 22.85
C ALA A 443 -0.26 2.55 22.18
N VAL A 444 -0.99 2.04 21.19
CA VAL A 444 -2.02 2.80 20.47
C VAL A 444 -3.17 3.18 21.40
N GLU A 445 -3.60 2.29 22.29
CA GLU A 445 -4.60 2.63 23.31
C GLU A 445 -4.11 3.70 24.29
N CYS A 446 -2.84 3.64 24.73
CA CYS A 446 -2.23 4.70 25.53
C CYS A 446 -2.22 6.03 24.78
N ALA A 447 -1.84 6.02 23.49
CA ALA A 447 -1.86 7.20 22.65
C ALA A 447 -3.29 7.76 22.52
N ILE A 448 -4.31 6.93 22.30
CA ILE A 448 -5.71 7.41 22.24
C ILE A 448 -6.12 8.02 23.59
N LEU A 449 -5.83 7.36 24.72
CA LEU A 449 -6.16 7.89 26.04
C LEU A 449 -5.49 9.24 26.30
N LEU A 450 -4.21 9.37 25.99
CA LEU A 450 -3.49 10.64 26.09
C LEU A 450 -4.09 11.72 25.20
N LEU A 451 -4.34 11.40 23.93
CA LEU A 451 -4.83 12.36 22.95
C LEU A 451 -6.31 12.73 23.20
N THR A 452 -7.02 12.01 24.08
CA THR A 452 -8.41 12.29 24.48
C THR A 452 -8.54 12.85 25.90
N SER A 453 -7.57 12.64 26.80
CA SER A 453 -7.71 12.98 28.22
C SER A 453 -7.73 14.48 28.47
N GLU A 454 -6.88 15.24 27.78
CA GLU A 454 -6.82 16.69 27.88
C GLU A 454 -6.46 17.29 26.50
N GLY A 455 -7.15 18.35 26.11
CA GLY A 455 -6.79 19.08 24.89
C GLY A 455 -5.47 19.85 25.08
N PRO A 456 -4.79 20.22 23.97
CA PRO A 456 -3.53 20.98 24.03
C PRO A 456 -3.63 22.34 24.76
N GLN A 457 -4.84 22.81 25.07
CA GLN A 457 -5.06 24.02 25.84
C GLN A 457 -4.76 23.88 27.35
N SER A 458 -4.57 22.67 27.90
CA SER A 458 -4.23 22.52 29.33
C SER A 458 -2.82 22.98 29.67
N GLY A 459 -2.02 23.40 28.68
CA GLY A 459 -0.61 23.80 28.85
C GLY A 459 0.34 22.62 29.10
N LEU A 460 -0.20 21.41 29.29
CA LEU A 460 0.55 20.17 29.52
C LEU A 460 1.04 19.53 28.23
N PHE A 461 0.36 19.77 27.11
CA PHE A 461 0.78 19.34 25.78
C PHE A 461 1.22 20.55 24.96
N THR A 462 2.51 20.64 24.66
CA THR A 462 2.92 21.49 23.55
C THR A 462 2.41 20.86 22.24
N PRO A 463 2.05 21.67 21.24
CA PRO A 463 1.67 21.16 19.92
C PRO A 463 2.70 20.18 19.37
N GLU A 464 3.99 20.44 19.56
CA GLU A 464 5.10 19.62 19.09
C GLU A 464 5.06 18.21 19.68
N THR A 465 4.77 18.09 20.97
CA THR A 465 4.71 16.78 21.64
C THR A 465 3.48 16.00 21.21
N TRP A 466 2.34 16.69 21.05
CA TRP A 466 1.13 16.11 20.49
C TRP A 466 1.41 15.52 19.11
N TRP A 467 2.04 16.29 18.23
CA TRP A 467 2.39 15.84 16.87
C TRP A 467 3.42 14.73 16.84
N SER A 468 4.37 14.73 17.76
CA SER A 468 5.35 13.66 17.86
C SER A 468 4.68 12.31 18.13
N ILE A 469 3.65 12.28 18.98
CA ILE A 469 2.91 11.06 19.31
C ILE A 469 1.96 10.70 18.16
N ALA A 470 1.03 11.59 17.85
CA ALA A 470 -0.03 11.29 16.88
C ALA A 470 0.51 11.14 15.46
N GLY A 471 1.48 11.96 15.06
CA GLY A 471 2.12 11.88 13.76
C GLY A 471 2.80 10.53 13.55
N THR A 472 3.56 10.04 14.53
CA THR A 472 4.24 8.74 14.45
C THR A 472 3.24 7.58 14.37
N VAL A 473 2.16 7.63 15.15
CA VAL A 473 1.10 6.60 15.08
C VAL A 473 0.38 6.65 13.72
N LEU A 474 0.14 7.84 13.16
CA LEU A 474 -0.57 7.98 11.89
C LEU A 474 0.29 7.66 10.67
N THR A 475 1.60 7.92 10.69
CA THR A 475 2.49 7.61 9.57
C THR A 475 2.74 6.11 9.45
N HIS A 476 2.88 5.40 10.56
CA HIS A 476 3.11 3.95 10.57
C HIS A 476 1.85 3.14 10.25
N GLN A 477 1.90 2.31 9.22
CA GLN A 477 0.70 1.63 8.67
C GLN A 477 0.01 0.72 9.69
N ALA A 478 0.76 -0.10 10.43
CA ALA A 478 0.19 -1.01 11.42
C ALA A 478 -0.42 -0.25 12.61
N ALA A 479 0.26 0.80 13.08
CA ALA A 479 -0.19 1.61 14.21
C ALA A 479 -1.45 2.40 13.82
N ARG A 480 -1.47 2.99 12.62
CA ARG A 480 -2.65 3.66 12.04
C ARG A 480 -3.84 2.72 11.92
N ARG A 481 -3.63 1.48 11.45
CA ARG A 481 -4.70 0.49 11.38
C ARG A 481 -5.26 0.17 12.77
N ASN A 482 -4.38 -0.10 13.74
CA ASN A 482 -4.78 -0.33 15.13
C ASN A 482 -5.52 0.89 15.69
N LEU A 483 -5.06 2.11 15.40
CA LEU A 483 -5.69 3.35 15.83
C LEU A 483 -7.12 3.44 15.31
N PHE A 484 -7.35 3.19 14.02
CA PHE A 484 -8.69 3.24 13.44
C PHE A 484 -9.61 2.13 13.96
N GLU A 485 -9.08 0.91 14.14
CA GLU A 485 -9.85 -0.19 14.72
C GLU A 485 -10.25 0.10 16.18
N GLN A 486 -9.37 0.75 16.96
CA GLN A 486 -9.68 1.13 18.35
C GLN A 486 -10.62 2.33 18.42
N LEU A 487 -10.41 3.38 17.62
CA LEU A 487 -11.32 4.54 17.56
C LEU A 487 -12.75 4.12 17.21
N LYS A 488 -12.93 3.13 16.33
CA LYS A 488 -14.26 2.59 15.97
C LYS A 488 -14.97 1.86 17.10
N LYS A 489 -14.24 1.33 18.08
CA LYS A 489 -14.81 0.66 19.27
C LYS A 489 -15.23 1.67 20.35
N LEU A 490 -14.75 2.91 20.27
CA LEU A 490 -15.00 3.92 21.29
C LEU A 490 -16.35 4.64 21.06
N PRO A 491 -16.96 5.19 22.13
CA PRO A 491 -18.14 6.03 21.99
C PRO A 491 -17.89 7.23 21.08
N THR A 492 -18.89 7.64 20.30
CA THR A 492 -18.79 8.78 19.38
C THR A 492 -18.38 10.09 20.08
N SER A 493 -18.72 10.27 21.36
CA SER A 493 -18.25 11.41 22.17
C SER A 493 -16.73 11.43 22.30
N VAL A 494 -16.10 10.29 22.58
CA VAL A 494 -14.64 10.17 22.72
C VAL A 494 -13.94 10.40 21.38
N VAL A 495 -14.49 9.89 20.28
CA VAL A 495 -13.97 10.14 18.93
C VAL A 495 -14.06 11.63 18.57
N LYS A 496 -15.16 12.30 18.93
CA LYS A 496 -15.30 13.76 18.77
C LYS A 496 -14.28 14.51 19.61
N THR A 497 -14.02 14.10 20.86
CA THR A 497 -12.97 14.69 21.70
C THR A 497 -11.59 14.51 21.10
N TYR A 498 -11.27 13.31 20.60
CA TYR A 498 -10.00 13.04 19.91
C TYR A 498 -9.80 14.01 18.74
N ILE A 499 -10.80 14.12 17.86
CA ILE A 499 -10.76 15.02 16.70
C ILE A 499 -10.70 16.49 17.13
N GLY A 500 -11.47 16.87 18.15
CA GLY A 500 -11.45 18.21 18.73
C GLY A 500 -10.05 18.57 19.22
N ASN A 501 -9.40 17.69 19.99
CA ASN A 501 -8.05 17.88 20.50
C ASN A 501 -7.02 17.93 19.36
N THR A 502 -7.14 17.08 18.34
CA THR A 502 -6.32 17.15 17.12
C THR A 502 -6.42 18.53 16.47
N LEU A 503 -7.63 19.05 16.29
CA LEU A 503 -7.81 20.37 15.68
C LEU A 503 -7.41 21.51 16.63
N SER A 504 -7.52 21.35 17.95
CA SER A 504 -7.03 22.34 18.91
C SER A 504 -5.51 22.47 18.89
N ALA A 505 -4.76 21.47 18.44
CA ALA A 505 -3.32 21.61 18.25
C ALA A 505 -2.97 22.60 17.11
N LEU A 506 -3.90 22.90 16.19
CA LEU A 506 -3.75 24.03 15.26
C LEU A 506 -3.80 25.38 15.97
N ASP A 507 -4.62 25.53 17.01
CA ASP A 507 -4.71 26.77 17.77
C ASP A 507 -3.39 27.06 18.50
N GLY A 508 -2.69 26.00 18.93
CA GLY A 508 -1.34 26.11 19.47
C GLY A 508 -0.31 26.57 18.43
N ILE A 509 -0.35 26.01 17.22
CA ILE A 509 0.48 26.50 16.10
C ILE A 509 0.16 27.97 15.78
N GLN A 510 -1.11 28.36 15.80
CA GLN A 510 -1.52 29.76 15.60
C GLN A 510 -0.94 30.68 16.68
N THR A 511 -0.99 30.26 17.95
CA THR A 511 -0.38 30.99 19.06
C THR A 511 1.13 31.16 18.84
N ASN A 512 1.80 30.10 18.37
CA ASN A 512 3.22 30.16 18.02
C ASN A 512 3.49 31.13 16.87
N ILE A 513 2.64 31.18 15.84
CA ILE A 513 2.74 32.16 14.73
C ILE A 513 2.62 33.59 15.24
N ASP A 514 1.67 33.85 16.14
CA ASP A 514 1.44 35.17 16.71
C ASP A 514 2.63 35.64 17.55
N ASN A 515 3.28 34.71 18.27
CA ASN A 515 4.50 34.96 19.06
C ASN A 515 5.78 35.05 18.20
N ALA A 516 5.87 34.30 17.09
CA ALA A 516 7.07 34.16 16.26
C ALA A 516 7.42 35.40 15.42
N ARG A 517 6.65 36.50 15.54
CA ARG A 517 6.98 37.78 14.90
C ARG A 517 8.38 38.31 15.26
N ALA A 518 9.07 37.73 16.24
CA ALA A 518 10.38 38.16 16.74
C ALA A 518 11.63 37.27 16.38
N GLY A 519 11.53 36.09 15.75
CA GLY A 519 12.74 35.25 15.54
C GLY A 519 12.68 34.13 14.49
N TYR A 520 13.85 33.75 13.93
CA TYR A 520 13.98 32.77 12.83
C TYR A 520 13.72 31.31 13.25
N ALA A 521 14.24 30.86 14.40
CA ALA A 521 14.11 29.46 14.86
C ALA A 521 12.64 29.03 15.02
N ALA A 522 11.79 29.95 15.52
CA ALA A 522 10.36 29.72 15.66
C ALA A 522 9.66 29.46 14.32
N ARG A 523 10.11 30.09 13.22
CA ARG A 523 9.49 29.95 11.89
C ARG A 523 9.64 28.55 11.32
N LYS A 524 10.81 27.92 11.48
CA LYS A 524 11.05 26.55 11.02
C LYS A 524 10.12 25.55 11.74
N SER A 525 10.03 25.64 13.06
CA SER A 525 9.16 24.78 13.86
C SER A 525 7.68 24.90 13.47
N ILE A 526 7.22 26.12 13.17
CA ILE A 526 5.86 26.38 12.67
C ILE A 526 5.59 25.64 11.36
N CYS A 527 6.49 25.75 10.37
CA CYS A 527 6.31 25.12 9.07
C CYS A 527 6.33 23.59 9.16
N ASP A 528 7.24 23.04 9.96
CA ASP A 528 7.30 21.60 10.23
C ASP A 528 6.01 21.12 10.92
N GLY A 529 5.47 21.89 11.87
CA GLY A 529 4.21 21.60 12.54
C GLY A 529 3.02 21.58 11.58
N ILE A 530 2.93 22.56 10.67
CA ILE A 530 1.86 22.64 9.66
C ILE A 530 1.95 21.48 8.68
N ALA A 531 3.14 21.15 8.19
CA ALA A 531 3.34 20.04 7.26
C ALA A 531 2.94 18.69 7.89
N ARG A 532 3.36 18.44 9.14
CA ARG A 532 2.99 17.22 9.88
C ARG A 532 1.50 17.13 10.13
N MET A 533 0.86 18.25 10.45
CA MET A 533 -0.58 18.31 10.62
C MET A 533 -1.33 18.05 9.31
N GLY A 534 -0.84 18.58 8.18
CA GLY A 534 -1.38 18.28 6.86
C GLY A 534 -1.37 16.78 6.57
N ALA A 535 -0.24 16.11 6.85
CA ALA A 535 -0.12 14.65 6.71
C ALA A 535 -1.06 13.90 7.67
N ALA A 536 -1.17 14.33 8.92
CA ALA A 536 -2.08 13.73 9.90
C ALA A 536 -3.55 13.82 9.46
N LEU A 537 -3.99 14.99 8.97
CA LEU A 537 -5.32 15.19 8.42
C LEU A 537 -5.58 14.28 7.23
N GLU A 538 -4.60 14.13 6.33
CA GLU A 538 -4.71 13.21 5.20
C GLU A 538 -4.96 11.77 5.64
N PHE A 539 -4.23 11.27 6.64
CA PHE A 539 -4.46 9.95 7.20
C PHE A 539 -5.84 9.81 7.85
N LEU A 540 -6.25 10.78 8.66
CA LEU A 540 -7.56 10.75 9.33
C LEU A 540 -8.72 10.79 8.33
N LEU A 541 -8.59 11.53 7.22
CA LEU A 541 -9.60 11.63 6.17
C LEU A 541 -9.76 10.34 5.35
N CYS A 542 -8.76 9.44 5.38
CA CYS A 542 -8.87 8.12 4.75
C CYS A 542 -10.02 7.29 5.33
N ASP A 543 -10.35 7.49 6.61
CA ASP A 543 -11.49 6.83 7.25
C ASP A 543 -12.76 7.70 7.13
N PRO A 544 -13.84 7.21 6.48
CA PRO A 544 -15.05 8.01 6.25
C PRO A 544 -15.77 8.48 7.52
N ASP A 545 -15.65 7.78 8.64
CA ASP A 545 -16.34 8.15 9.88
C ASP A 545 -15.60 9.31 10.53
N LEU A 546 -14.27 9.21 10.64
CA LEU A 546 -13.42 10.30 11.11
C LEU A 546 -13.50 11.52 10.19
N ALA A 547 -13.54 11.31 8.87
CA ALA A 547 -13.68 12.39 7.90
C ALA A 547 -14.98 13.18 8.12
N ARG A 548 -16.12 12.52 8.37
CA ARG A 548 -17.40 13.22 8.68
C ARG A 548 -17.29 14.06 9.94
N HIS A 549 -16.60 13.57 10.96
CA HIS A 549 -16.38 14.31 12.20
C HIS A 549 -15.43 15.51 12.00
N LEU A 550 -14.33 15.35 11.26
CA LEU A 550 -13.43 16.45 10.89
C LEU A 550 -14.17 17.55 10.13
N LEU A 551 -14.99 17.17 9.14
CA LEU A 551 -15.80 18.12 8.38
C LEU A 551 -16.80 18.87 9.27
N SER A 552 -17.41 18.19 10.24
CA SER A 552 -18.33 18.83 11.21
C SER A 552 -17.66 19.86 12.11
N GLN A 553 -16.33 19.89 12.14
CA GLN A 553 -15.51 20.82 12.92
C GLN A 553 -14.74 21.81 12.01
N ASP A 554 -15.14 21.92 10.74
CA ASP A 554 -14.56 22.82 9.74
C ASP A 554 -13.02 22.77 9.65
N TYR A 555 -12.46 21.54 9.71
CA TYR A 555 -11.01 21.33 9.71
C TYR A 555 -10.28 22.09 8.60
N HIS A 556 -10.88 22.16 7.40
CA HIS A 556 -10.31 22.81 6.21
C HIS A 556 -10.10 24.30 6.43
N ARG A 557 -11.10 25.00 6.99
CA ARG A 557 -11.02 26.43 7.30
C ARG A 557 -9.97 26.69 8.38
N ARG A 558 -9.97 25.89 9.46
CA ARG A 558 -9.02 26.06 10.57
C ARG A 558 -7.58 25.84 10.12
N PHE A 559 -7.32 24.77 9.38
CA PHE A 559 -5.98 24.45 8.86
C PHE A 559 -5.47 25.53 7.91
N VAL A 560 -6.28 25.92 6.91
CA VAL A 560 -5.86 26.91 5.91
C VAL A 560 -5.67 28.29 6.52
N LYS A 561 -6.47 28.68 7.53
CA LYS A 561 -6.25 29.94 8.25
C LYS A 561 -4.85 29.99 8.87
N VAL A 562 -4.45 28.91 9.55
CA VAL A 562 -3.12 28.79 10.17
C VAL A 562 -2.01 28.80 9.11
N ALA A 563 -2.18 28.02 8.04
CA ALA A 563 -1.20 27.93 6.96
C ALA A 563 -1.02 29.27 6.22
N THR A 564 -2.09 29.99 5.90
CA THR A 564 -2.04 31.32 5.26
C THR A 564 -1.41 32.36 6.19
N ASN A 565 -1.71 32.32 7.50
CA ASN A 565 -1.07 33.21 8.47
C ASN A 565 0.43 32.95 8.59
N ALA A 566 0.84 31.68 8.63
CA ALA A 566 2.25 31.30 8.60
C ALA A 566 2.93 31.79 7.31
N HIS A 567 2.26 31.65 6.16
CA HIS A 567 2.80 32.05 4.87
C HIS A 567 3.13 33.56 4.81
N ARG A 568 2.37 34.40 5.53
CA ARG A 568 2.61 35.85 5.60
C ARG A 568 3.86 36.23 6.39
N ILE A 569 4.30 35.42 7.35
CA ILE A 569 5.46 35.73 8.21
C ILE A 569 6.75 35.03 7.77
N VAL A 570 6.63 33.96 7.00
CA VAL A 570 7.75 33.16 6.50
C VAL A 570 8.27 33.79 5.21
N THR A 571 9.54 34.17 5.20
CA THR A 571 10.15 34.88 4.06
C THR A 571 10.98 33.96 3.17
N ASP A 572 11.46 32.83 3.68
CA ASP A 572 12.32 31.96 2.90
C ASP A 572 11.51 31.17 1.86
N PRO A 573 12.03 31.02 0.62
CA PRO A 573 11.27 30.40 -0.47
C PRO A 573 10.88 28.95 -0.18
N PHE A 574 11.76 28.17 0.46
CA PHE A 574 11.52 26.74 0.70
C PHE A 574 10.29 26.51 1.59
N HIS A 575 10.20 27.19 2.73
CA HIS A 575 9.07 27.02 3.64
C HIS A 575 7.79 27.69 3.10
N ARG A 576 7.89 28.80 2.35
CA ARG A 576 6.72 29.37 1.65
C ARG A 576 6.10 28.38 0.68
N ARG A 577 6.93 27.70 -0.12
CA ARG A 577 6.48 26.61 -0.99
C ARG A 577 5.84 25.48 -0.19
N LEU A 578 6.45 25.03 0.90
CA LEU A 578 5.90 23.97 1.76
C LEU A 578 4.50 24.32 2.31
N LEU A 579 4.27 25.59 2.66
CA LEU A 579 2.96 26.08 3.09
C LEU A 579 1.96 26.13 1.93
N ALA A 580 2.39 26.56 0.74
CA ALA A 580 1.57 26.52 -0.46
C ALA A 580 1.17 25.07 -0.82
N ASP A 581 2.10 24.11 -0.70
CA ASP A 581 1.85 22.67 -0.87
C ASP A 581 0.85 22.15 0.15
N SER A 582 0.92 22.60 1.41
CA SER A 582 -0.01 22.21 2.47
C SER A 582 -1.43 22.74 2.20
N ILE A 583 -1.55 23.96 1.68
CA ILE A 583 -2.84 24.53 1.25
C ILE A 583 -3.36 23.79 0.02
N ALA A 584 -2.49 23.51 -0.97
CA ALA A 584 -2.83 22.72 -2.15
C ALA A 584 -3.34 21.33 -1.77
N LEU A 585 -2.69 20.67 -0.82
CA LEU A 585 -3.13 19.39 -0.28
C LEU A 585 -4.53 19.51 0.30
N THR A 586 -4.87 20.59 1.01
CA THR A 586 -6.22 20.77 1.58
C THR A 586 -7.32 20.81 0.52
N PHE A 587 -7.07 21.43 -0.65
CA PHE A 587 -7.99 21.33 -1.78
C PHE A 587 -8.16 19.88 -2.24
N LEU A 588 -7.07 19.12 -2.35
CA LEU A 588 -7.10 17.72 -2.77
C LEU A 588 -7.82 16.82 -1.76
N LEU A 589 -7.62 17.08 -0.47
CA LEU A 589 -8.28 16.41 0.65
C LEU A 589 -9.80 16.63 0.65
N SER A 590 -10.28 17.73 0.07
CA SER A 590 -11.72 17.95 -0.06
C SER A 590 -12.42 16.88 -0.94
N GLY A 591 -11.67 16.14 -1.76
CA GLY A 591 -12.15 14.97 -2.50
C GLY A 591 -12.62 13.80 -1.61
N TYR A 592 -12.21 13.74 -0.34
CA TYR A 592 -12.76 12.80 0.65
C TYR A 592 -14.21 13.12 1.05
N HIS A 593 -14.70 14.31 0.69
CA HIS A 593 -16.05 14.76 0.94
C HIS A 593 -16.85 15.08 -0.34
N PRO A 594 -17.09 14.14 -1.26
CA PRO A 594 -17.66 14.44 -2.59
C PRO A 594 -18.91 15.32 -2.60
N ARG A 595 -19.77 15.19 -1.56
CA ARG A 595 -20.99 15.99 -1.39
C ARG A 595 -20.72 17.43 -0.96
N HIS A 596 -19.65 17.67 -0.22
CA HIS A 596 -19.27 18.97 0.33
C HIS A 596 -18.08 19.61 -0.40
N THR A 597 -17.41 18.89 -1.30
CA THR A 597 -16.25 19.38 -2.05
C THR A 597 -16.49 20.76 -2.68
N PRO A 598 -17.60 21.04 -3.40
CA PRO A 598 -17.81 22.36 -3.97
C PRO A 598 -17.92 23.47 -2.92
N LYS A 599 -18.50 23.18 -1.75
CA LYS A 599 -18.58 24.13 -0.64
C LYS A 599 -17.18 24.37 -0.04
N ILE A 600 -16.43 23.30 0.21
CA ILE A 600 -15.07 23.39 0.75
C ILE A 600 -14.18 24.20 -0.21
N VAL A 601 -14.23 23.93 -1.52
CA VAL A 601 -13.46 24.68 -2.52
C VAL A 601 -13.82 26.18 -2.49
N VAL A 602 -15.10 26.54 -2.40
CA VAL A 602 -15.54 27.94 -2.23
C VAL A 602 -14.97 28.54 -0.95
N ASP A 603 -15.10 27.83 0.18
CA ASP A 603 -14.60 28.29 1.47
C ASP A 603 -13.09 28.58 1.41
N LEU A 604 -12.31 27.69 0.78
CA LEU A 604 -10.87 27.86 0.64
C LEU A 604 -10.51 29.04 -0.26
N LEU A 605 -11.18 29.20 -1.41
CA LEU A 605 -10.95 30.34 -2.31
C LEU A 605 -11.25 31.68 -1.65
N GLN A 606 -12.27 31.75 -0.80
CA GLN A 606 -12.62 32.94 -0.01
C GLN A 606 -11.62 33.27 1.10
N MET A 607 -10.62 32.41 1.34
CA MET A 607 -9.56 32.61 2.34
C MET A 607 -8.22 33.02 1.72
N ASP A 608 -8.27 33.68 0.56
CA ASP A 608 -7.10 34.19 -0.19
C ASP A 608 -6.05 33.11 -0.50
N THR A 609 -6.47 31.87 -0.72
CA THR A 609 -5.53 30.77 -1.00
C THR A 609 -4.95 30.82 -2.40
N LEU A 610 -5.67 31.38 -3.38
CA LEU A 610 -5.23 31.37 -4.78
C LEU A 610 -3.92 32.16 -5.00
N PRO A 611 -3.72 33.36 -4.42
CA PRO A 611 -2.41 34.02 -4.42
C PRO A 611 -1.29 33.19 -3.80
N VAL A 612 -1.56 32.45 -2.72
CA VAL A 612 -0.55 31.60 -2.07
C VAL A 612 -0.15 30.42 -2.95
N LEU A 613 -1.11 29.81 -3.65
CA LEU A 613 -0.83 28.76 -4.64
C LEU A 613 0.03 29.30 -5.79
N LEU A 614 -0.28 30.51 -6.28
CA LEU A 614 0.49 31.14 -7.35
C LEU A 614 1.93 31.43 -6.93
N ASP A 615 2.13 31.97 -5.73
CA ASP A 615 3.46 32.17 -5.15
C ASP A 615 4.26 30.87 -5.01
N GLY A 616 3.62 29.79 -4.55
CA GLY A 616 4.24 28.46 -4.51
C GLY A 616 4.68 27.96 -5.90
N LEU A 617 3.90 28.23 -6.95
CA LEU A 617 4.29 27.93 -8.33
C LEU A 617 5.47 28.77 -8.81
N GLN A 618 5.55 30.04 -8.42
CA GLN A 618 6.67 30.92 -8.76
C GLN A 618 7.99 30.42 -8.17
N ILE A 619 7.94 29.87 -6.95
CA ILE A 619 9.11 29.36 -6.23
C ILE A 619 9.53 27.95 -6.69
N SER A 620 8.60 27.17 -7.25
CA SER A 620 8.87 25.78 -7.64
C SER A 620 9.83 25.69 -8.82
N SER A 621 10.95 24.99 -8.62
CA SER A 621 12.02 24.86 -9.63
C SER A 621 11.84 23.61 -10.50
N THR A 622 11.16 22.58 -9.98
CA THR A 622 10.96 21.30 -10.68
C THR A 622 9.48 20.93 -10.81
N ALA A 623 9.17 20.00 -11.72
CA ALA A 623 7.82 19.47 -11.91
C ALA A 623 7.28 18.77 -10.66
N GLN A 624 8.16 18.06 -9.96
CA GLN A 624 7.81 17.33 -8.75
C GLN A 624 7.45 18.29 -7.61
N GLU A 625 8.19 19.39 -7.48
CA GLU A 625 7.89 20.42 -6.48
C GLU A 625 6.54 21.11 -6.74
N ALA A 626 6.20 21.37 -8.00
CA ALA A 626 4.92 22.00 -8.35
C ALA A 626 3.72 21.02 -8.35
N GLN A 627 3.93 19.73 -8.09
CA GLN A 627 2.94 18.69 -8.39
C GLN A 627 1.65 18.83 -7.58
N ASN A 628 1.75 19.09 -6.28
CA ASN A 628 0.58 19.21 -5.42
C ASN A 628 -0.24 20.46 -5.77
N ILE A 629 0.43 21.59 -6.01
CA ILE A 629 -0.21 22.83 -6.45
C ILE A 629 -0.86 22.66 -7.82
N LYS A 630 -0.20 21.99 -8.77
CA LYS A 630 -0.81 21.64 -10.06
C LYS A 630 -2.07 20.82 -9.87
N ASN A 631 -2.00 19.75 -9.08
CA ASN A 631 -3.13 18.86 -8.83
C ASN A 631 -4.29 19.63 -8.17
N SER A 632 -4.01 20.56 -7.25
CA SER A 632 -5.05 21.36 -6.57
C SER A 632 -5.74 22.33 -7.53
N LEU A 633 -4.99 23.00 -8.42
CA LEU A 633 -5.57 23.82 -9.47
C LEU A 633 -6.47 23.02 -10.40
N MET A 634 -6.03 21.83 -10.83
CA MET A 634 -6.87 20.91 -11.61
C MET A 634 -8.14 20.48 -10.86
N HIS A 635 -8.01 20.26 -9.55
CA HIS A 635 -9.15 19.93 -8.70
C HIS A 635 -10.15 21.10 -8.63
N ILE A 636 -9.67 22.33 -8.45
CA ILE A 636 -10.52 23.53 -8.49
C ILE A 636 -11.23 23.64 -9.84
N THR A 637 -10.49 23.54 -10.94
CA THR A 637 -11.01 23.56 -12.32
C THR A 637 -12.13 22.54 -12.51
N TYR A 638 -11.92 21.29 -12.07
CA TYR A 638 -12.96 20.25 -12.16
C TYR A 638 -14.26 20.67 -11.47
N HIS A 639 -14.16 21.34 -10.33
CA HIS A 639 -15.29 21.84 -9.55
C HIS A 639 -15.85 23.19 -10.04
N MET A 640 -15.21 23.89 -10.99
CA MET A 640 -15.74 25.14 -11.55
C MET A 640 -17.09 24.95 -12.25
N ASN A 641 -17.45 23.72 -12.61
CA ASN A 641 -18.78 23.38 -13.12
C ASN A 641 -19.94 23.65 -12.15
N TYR A 642 -19.64 23.81 -10.86
CA TYR A 642 -20.61 24.35 -9.90
C TYR A 642 -20.60 25.88 -9.99
N ARG A 643 -21.77 26.50 -10.19
CA ARG A 643 -21.88 27.97 -10.34
C ARG A 643 -21.20 28.71 -9.19
N ARG A 644 -21.39 28.27 -7.95
CA ARG A 644 -20.80 28.89 -6.75
C ARG A 644 -19.26 28.84 -6.76
N VAL A 645 -18.68 27.69 -7.14
CA VAL A 645 -17.22 27.54 -7.23
C VAL A 645 -16.64 28.49 -8.26
N TYR A 646 -17.24 28.58 -9.44
CA TYR A 646 -16.79 29.52 -10.47
C TYR A 646 -16.87 30.97 -10.05
N VAL A 647 -17.96 31.39 -9.40
CA VAL A 647 -18.08 32.76 -8.88
C VAL A 647 -16.94 33.03 -7.91
N ALA A 648 -16.69 32.11 -6.97
CA ALA A 648 -15.58 32.23 -6.02
C ALA A 648 -14.20 32.22 -6.71
N VAL A 649 -14.00 31.41 -7.77
CA VAL A 649 -12.75 31.45 -8.56
C VAL A 649 -12.59 32.79 -9.26
N ASN A 650 -13.65 33.35 -9.84
CA ASN A 650 -13.60 34.64 -10.52
C ASN A 650 -13.32 35.79 -9.54
N GLU A 651 -13.94 35.77 -8.36
CA GLU A 651 -13.65 36.70 -7.26
C GLU A 651 -12.20 36.58 -6.81
N ALA A 652 -11.73 35.37 -6.50
CA ALA A 652 -10.35 35.11 -6.08
C ALA A 652 -9.34 35.47 -7.17
N TRP A 653 -9.69 35.27 -8.45
CA TRP A 653 -8.88 35.64 -9.61
C TRP A 653 -8.69 37.15 -9.71
N ASN A 654 -9.79 37.91 -9.59
CA ASN A 654 -9.74 39.37 -9.64
C ASN A 654 -9.03 39.98 -8.42
N ALA A 655 -8.84 39.21 -7.35
CA ALA A 655 -8.09 39.61 -6.18
C ALA A 655 -6.57 39.32 -6.30
N ILE A 656 -6.10 38.65 -7.36
CA ILE A 656 -4.67 38.40 -7.56
C ILE A 656 -3.98 39.73 -7.90
N PRO A 657 -2.85 40.09 -7.23
CA PRO A 657 -2.11 41.31 -7.54
C PRO A 657 -1.61 41.35 -8.99
N ASP A 658 -1.66 42.53 -9.62
CA ASP A 658 -1.21 42.74 -11.01
C ASP A 658 0.24 42.29 -11.25
N SER A 659 1.12 42.45 -10.25
CA SER A 659 2.52 42.00 -10.33
C SER A 659 2.65 40.48 -10.49
N ALA A 660 1.81 39.72 -9.79
CA ALA A 660 1.79 38.26 -9.90
C ALA A 660 1.18 37.82 -11.24
N MET A 661 0.17 38.53 -11.72
CA MET A 661 -0.40 38.33 -13.06
C MET A 661 0.57 38.71 -14.19
N ALA A 662 1.40 39.74 -14.00
CA ALA A 662 2.44 40.12 -14.96
C ALA A 662 3.49 39.02 -15.09
N TRP A 663 3.93 38.41 -13.98
CA TRP A 663 4.84 37.26 -14.01
C TRP A 663 4.25 36.08 -14.79
N VAL A 664 2.97 35.78 -14.53
CA VAL A 664 2.20 34.77 -15.27
C VAL A 664 2.29 35.08 -16.76
N GLN A 665 1.84 36.27 -17.17
CA GLN A 665 1.79 36.69 -18.57
C GLN A 665 3.16 36.68 -19.25
N GLU A 666 4.21 37.09 -18.55
CA GLU A 666 5.58 37.06 -19.06
C GLU A 666 6.03 35.63 -19.38
N LYS A 667 5.80 34.69 -18.45
CA LYS A 667 6.11 33.27 -18.67
C LYS A 667 5.28 32.65 -19.80
N PHE A 668 4.08 33.18 -20.07
CA PHE A 668 3.22 32.74 -21.18
C PHE A 668 3.62 33.24 -22.57
N ARG A 669 4.51 34.22 -22.68
CA ARG A 669 4.95 34.71 -24.01
C ARG A 669 5.85 33.73 -24.76
N GLY A 670 6.38 32.70 -24.08
CA GLY A 670 7.18 31.64 -24.68
C GLY A 670 6.34 30.54 -25.35
N ASN A 671 7.01 29.62 -26.07
CA ASN A 671 6.37 28.43 -26.61
C ASN A 671 5.71 27.63 -25.47
N PRO A 672 4.42 27.24 -25.55
CA PRO A 672 3.74 26.44 -24.54
C PRO A 672 4.44 25.13 -24.17
N LEU A 673 5.28 24.61 -25.07
CA LEU A 673 6.09 23.40 -24.85
C LEU A 673 7.32 23.63 -23.96
N ASP A 674 7.81 24.88 -23.86
CA ASP A 674 8.97 25.26 -23.04
C ASP A 674 8.58 25.81 -21.67
N LEU A 675 7.27 25.78 -21.34
CA LEU A 675 6.78 26.29 -20.06
C LEU A 675 7.38 25.48 -18.91
N THR A 676 7.82 26.20 -17.87
CA THR A 676 8.14 25.54 -16.61
C THR A 676 6.91 24.76 -16.13
N PRO A 677 7.07 23.65 -15.41
CA PRO A 677 5.95 22.84 -14.94
C PRO A 677 4.88 23.65 -14.19
N GLY A 678 5.30 24.68 -13.44
CA GLY A 678 4.39 25.60 -12.77
C GLY A 678 3.63 26.52 -13.74
N ALA A 679 4.30 27.03 -14.78
CA ALA A 679 3.62 27.79 -15.82
C ALA A 679 2.65 26.92 -16.62
N HIS A 680 2.98 25.65 -16.90
CA HIS A 680 2.03 24.71 -17.52
C HIS A 680 0.83 24.41 -16.61
N ALA A 681 1.03 24.21 -15.30
CA ALA A 681 -0.07 24.01 -14.36
C ALA A 681 -1.03 25.21 -14.34
N TRP A 682 -0.46 26.41 -14.31
CA TRP A 682 -1.25 27.64 -14.40
C TRP A 682 -1.90 27.81 -15.76
N PHE A 683 -1.24 27.41 -16.85
CA PHE A 683 -1.79 27.47 -18.21
C PHE A 683 -3.07 26.68 -18.30
N VAL A 684 -3.02 25.45 -17.79
CA VAL A 684 -4.16 24.55 -17.78
C VAL A 684 -5.26 25.15 -16.90
N PHE A 685 -4.93 25.61 -15.70
CA PHE A 685 -5.92 26.32 -14.85
C PHE A 685 -6.54 27.54 -15.54
N PHE A 686 -5.75 28.35 -16.24
CA PHE A 686 -6.18 29.53 -16.99
C PHE A 686 -7.06 29.16 -18.19
N LEU A 687 -6.61 28.20 -19.01
CA LEU A 687 -7.36 27.66 -20.13
C LEU A 687 -8.71 27.13 -19.68
N PHE A 688 -8.81 26.52 -18.51
CA PHE A 688 -10.09 26.02 -17.99
C PHE A 688 -10.77 26.98 -16.99
N GLY A 689 -10.24 28.19 -16.87
CA GLY A 689 -10.59 29.17 -15.88
C GLY A 689 -11.86 29.96 -16.21
N PRO A 690 -12.00 31.18 -15.65
CA PRO A 690 -13.20 31.98 -15.77
C PRO A 690 -13.60 32.28 -17.23
N GLN A 691 -12.62 32.64 -18.05
CA GLN A 691 -12.82 33.02 -19.45
C GLN A 691 -13.40 31.87 -20.27
N LEU A 692 -12.78 30.68 -20.19
CA LEU A 692 -13.26 29.54 -20.96
C LEU A 692 -14.64 29.10 -20.51
N ARG A 693 -14.95 29.07 -19.20
CA ARG A 693 -16.31 28.71 -18.80
C ARG A 693 -17.33 29.76 -19.25
N GLN A 694 -16.98 31.05 -19.20
CA GLN A 694 -17.85 32.12 -19.71
C GLN A 694 -18.11 31.94 -21.20
N GLU A 695 -17.08 31.63 -21.99
CA GLU A 695 -17.21 31.34 -23.42
C GLU A 695 -17.97 30.03 -23.67
N VAL A 696 -17.58 28.93 -23.03
CA VAL A 696 -18.14 27.58 -23.20
C VAL A 696 -19.59 27.47 -22.74
N LEU A 697 -19.98 28.14 -21.64
CA LEU A 697 -21.36 28.09 -21.15
C LEU A 697 -22.27 29.12 -21.80
N LEU A 698 -21.77 30.30 -22.14
CA LEU A 698 -22.63 31.38 -22.66
C LEU A 698 -22.64 31.46 -24.19
N LYS A 699 -21.60 30.98 -24.88
CA LYS A 699 -21.52 30.97 -26.34
C LYS A 699 -21.42 29.53 -26.82
N SER A 700 -22.57 28.87 -27.00
CA SER A 700 -22.59 27.64 -27.81
C SER A 700 -22.25 28.03 -29.25
N CYS A 701 -21.12 27.54 -29.75
CA CYS A 701 -20.66 27.84 -31.10
C CYS A 701 -21.12 26.75 -32.07
N VAL A 702 -21.33 27.12 -33.34
CA VAL A 702 -21.42 26.14 -34.42
C VAL A 702 -20.10 25.36 -34.42
N GLY A 703 -20.18 24.02 -34.40
CA GLY A 703 -19.01 23.16 -34.33
C GLY A 703 -18.60 22.66 -32.95
N ASP A 704 -19.31 23.04 -31.88
CA ASP A 704 -19.09 22.48 -30.55
C ASP A 704 -19.32 20.95 -30.52
N PRO A 705 -18.50 20.15 -29.79
CA PRO A 705 -18.70 18.71 -29.67
C PRO A 705 -20.08 18.36 -29.12
N SER A 706 -20.76 17.49 -29.85
CA SER A 706 -22.04 16.91 -29.43
C SER A 706 -21.79 15.82 -28.37
N PRO A 707 -22.53 15.80 -27.24
CA PRO A 707 -22.47 14.70 -26.28
C PRO A 707 -23.21 13.45 -26.80
N CYS A 708 -23.61 13.42 -28.07
CA CYS A 708 -24.24 12.26 -28.69
C CYS A 708 -23.29 11.05 -28.68
N GLN A 709 -23.78 9.93 -28.17
CA GLN A 709 -23.04 8.68 -28.07
C GLN A 709 -23.19 7.75 -29.28
N ASN A 710 -23.94 8.16 -30.30
CA ASN A 710 -23.98 7.40 -31.55
C ASN A 710 -22.70 7.69 -32.36
N LEU A 711 -21.92 6.64 -32.64
CA LEU A 711 -20.67 6.72 -33.42
C LEU A 711 -20.86 7.20 -34.86
N HIS A 712 -22.05 6.99 -35.42
CA HIS A 712 -22.44 7.38 -36.79
C HIS A 712 -23.30 8.64 -36.81
N HIS A 713 -23.18 9.51 -35.79
CA HIS A 713 -23.82 10.81 -35.84
C HIS A 713 -23.24 11.64 -36.99
N LEU A 714 -24.05 11.89 -38.02
CA LEU A 714 -23.65 12.51 -39.30
C LEU A 714 -23.84 14.03 -39.35
N ALA A 715 -24.41 14.67 -38.33
CA ALA A 715 -24.94 16.03 -38.48
C ALA A 715 -24.39 17.04 -37.47
N ILE A 716 -24.12 18.26 -37.97
CA ILE A 716 -23.96 19.49 -37.18
C ILE A 716 -25.34 19.81 -36.59
N GLY A 717 -25.69 19.17 -35.47
CA GLY A 717 -26.93 19.49 -34.78
C GLY A 717 -26.84 20.91 -34.21
N GLU A 718 -27.86 21.74 -34.48
CA GLU A 718 -28.09 22.99 -33.75
C GLU A 718 -28.03 22.69 -32.24
N SER A 719 -27.46 23.62 -31.48
CA SER A 719 -27.05 23.54 -30.06
C SER A 719 -28.21 23.34 -29.07
N GLY A 720 -29.00 22.29 -29.28
CA GLY A 720 -30.24 21.98 -28.58
C GLY A 720 -30.09 21.01 -27.40
N GLN A 721 -31.22 20.84 -26.70
CA GLN A 721 -31.38 19.85 -25.62
C GLN A 721 -31.09 18.44 -26.16
N PHE A 722 -30.12 17.75 -25.57
CA PHE A 722 -29.87 16.34 -25.87
C PHE A 722 -30.90 15.45 -25.16
N LYS A 723 -31.31 14.37 -25.83
CA LYS A 723 -32.15 13.33 -25.25
C LYS A 723 -31.30 12.39 -24.41
N VAL A 724 -31.86 11.90 -23.32
CA VAL A 724 -31.24 10.90 -22.45
C VAL A 724 -32.05 9.61 -22.58
N CYS A 725 -31.38 8.47 -22.66
CA CYS A 725 -32.07 7.18 -22.60
C CYS A 725 -32.90 7.07 -21.31
N SER A 726 -34.23 6.93 -21.44
CA SER A 726 -35.16 6.90 -20.31
C SER A 726 -34.92 5.72 -19.36
N ARG A 727 -34.32 4.63 -19.86
CA ARG A 727 -34.07 3.41 -19.10
C ARG A 727 -32.78 3.46 -18.30
N CYS A 728 -31.62 3.61 -18.95
CA CYS A 728 -30.34 3.58 -18.25
C CYS A 728 -29.92 4.93 -17.69
N ARG A 729 -30.46 6.04 -18.23
CA ARG A 729 -30.10 7.42 -17.90
C ARG A 729 -28.62 7.75 -18.08
N SER A 730 -27.84 6.85 -18.68
CA SER A 730 -26.39 6.96 -18.85
C SER A 730 -25.96 7.47 -20.20
N VAL A 731 -26.81 7.32 -21.22
CA VAL A 731 -26.46 7.62 -22.61
C VAL A 731 -27.28 8.76 -23.17
N THR A 732 -26.61 9.62 -23.94
CA THR A 732 -27.14 10.85 -24.53
C THR A 732 -27.15 10.83 -26.05
N TYR A 733 -28.15 11.47 -26.64
CA TYR A 733 -28.37 11.55 -28.09
C TYR A 733 -28.76 12.96 -28.49
N CYS A 734 -28.33 13.41 -29.67
CA CYS A 734 -28.79 14.67 -30.24
C CYS A 734 -30.27 14.62 -30.64
N ASP A 735 -30.76 13.48 -31.11
CA ASP A 735 -32.13 13.29 -31.59
C ASP A 735 -32.60 11.82 -31.45
N ALA A 736 -33.84 11.55 -31.89
CA ALA A 736 -34.42 10.21 -31.84
C ALA A 736 -33.84 9.24 -32.89
N LYS A 737 -33.36 9.75 -34.02
CA LYS A 737 -32.78 8.93 -35.09
C LYS A 737 -31.44 8.36 -34.64
N CYS A 738 -30.57 9.20 -34.07
CA CYS A 738 -29.32 8.77 -33.47
C CYS A 738 -29.54 7.79 -32.32
N GLN A 739 -30.58 7.99 -31.50
CA GLN A 739 -30.96 7.02 -30.46
C GLN A 739 -31.36 5.67 -31.07
N SER A 740 -32.21 5.65 -32.09
CA SER A 740 -32.68 4.42 -32.73
C SER A 740 -31.55 3.63 -33.38
N ASP A 741 -30.65 4.32 -34.08
CA ASP A 741 -29.51 3.67 -34.75
C ASP A 741 -28.48 3.12 -33.73
N ASP A 742 -28.14 3.87 -32.68
CA ASP A 742 -27.28 3.37 -31.60
C ASP A 742 -27.95 2.23 -30.81
N TRP A 743 -29.27 2.27 -30.65
CA TRP A 743 -30.05 1.21 -30.01
C TRP A 743 -29.89 -0.12 -30.74
N GLU A 744 -30.02 -0.13 -32.06
CA GLU A 744 -29.94 -1.36 -32.84
C GLU A 744 -28.53 -1.95 -32.89
N ARG A 745 -27.50 -1.10 -32.93
CA ARG A 745 -26.11 -1.54 -33.07
C ARG A 745 -25.47 -1.93 -31.74
N VAL A 746 -25.61 -1.09 -30.71
CA VAL A 746 -24.77 -1.15 -29.50
C VAL A 746 -25.60 -1.09 -28.22
N HIS A 747 -26.42 -0.05 -28.06
CA HIS A 747 -26.96 0.33 -26.75
C HIS A 747 -27.88 -0.74 -26.14
N LYS A 748 -28.69 -1.46 -26.94
CA LYS A 748 -29.61 -2.48 -26.40
C LYS A 748 -28.91 -3.57 -25.60
N TYR A 749 -27.64 -3.85 -25.91
CA TYR A 749 -26.81 -4.86 -25.25
C TYR A 749 -26.17 -4.37 -23.94
N GLU A 750 -25.97 -3.07 -23.78
CA GLU A 750 -25.32 -2.46 -22.60
C GLU A 750 -26.29 -1.73 -21.66
N CYS A 751 -27.50 -1.39 -22.13
CA CYS A 751 -28.47 -0.55 -21.41
C CYS A 751 -28.72 -1.02 -19.98
N ARG A 752 -28.87 -2.33 -19.78
CA ARG A 752 -29.13 -2.92 -18.46
C ARG A 752 -27.96 -2.72 -17.49
N ASN A 753 -26.72 -2.95 -17.95
CA ASN A 753 -25.52 -2.80 -17.13
C ASN A 753 -25.27 -1.32 -16.81
N LEU A 754 -25.41 -0.45 -17.82
CA LEU A 754 -25.28 0.99 -17.64
C LEU A 754 -26.33 1.58 -16.68
N ARG A 755 -27.53 1.00 -16.61
CA ARG A 755 -28.54 1.37 -15.61
C ARG A 755 -28.09 1.00 -14.20
N TYR A 756 -27.60 -0.22 -14.02
CA TYR A 756 -27.10 -0.68 -12.73
C TYR A 756 -25.97 0.23 -12.22
N ASP A 757 -25.01 0.54 -13.09
CA ASP A 757 -23.90 1.43 -12.75
C ASP A 757 -24.39 2.85 -12.44
N HIS A 758 -25.30 3.40 -13.25
CA HIS A 758 -25.92 4.70 -12.97
C HIS A 758 -26.53 4.75 -11.56
N ASP A 759 -27.37 3.77 -11.22
CA ASP A 759 -28.08 3.75 -9.95
C ASP A 759 -27.10 3.63 -8.76
N GLN A 760 -26.04 2.83 -8.91
CA GLN A 760 -24.94 2.74 -7.93
C GLN A 760 -24.20 4.07 -7.78
N LEU A 761 -23.81 4.70 -8.89
CA LEU A 761 -23.05 5.95 -8.89
C LEU A 761 -23.86 7.13 -8.35
N VAL A 762 -25.17 7.19 -8.66
CA VAL A 762 -26.09 8.18 -8.08
C VAL A 762 -26.23 7.96 -6.58
N GLY A 763 -26.42 6.71 -6.12
CA GLY A 763 -26.49 6.40 -4.69
C GLY A 763 -25.22 6.80 -3.92
N GLN A 764 -24.05 6.70 -4.58
CA GLN A 764 -22.76 7.11 -4.02
C GLN A 764 -22.44 8.61 -4.20
N ASN A 765 -23.30 9.38 -4.88
CA ASN A 765 -23.04 10.77 -5.27
C ASN A 765 -21.71 10.93 -6.05
N ARG A 766 -21.45 10.00 -6.97
CA ARG A 766 -20.29 9.96 -7.87
C ARG A 766 -20.67 10.06 -9.34
N TRP A 767 -21.96 10.17 -9.63
CA TRP A 767 -22.46 10.28 -11.00
C TRP A 767 -22.03 11.61 -11.64
N VAL A 768 -21.39 11.51 -12.81
CA VAL A 768 -21.08 12.67 -13.65
C VAL A 768 -22.28 12.97 -14.53
N SER A 769 -22.94 14.09 -14.25
CA SER A 769 -24.13 14.54 -14.99
C SER A 769 -23.81 14.75 -16.47
N HIS A 770 -24.82 14.61 -17.35
CA HIS A 770 -24.64 14.82 -18.78
C HIS A 770 -24.18 16.23 -19.14
N HIS A 771 -24.65 17.22 -18.40
CA HIS A 771 -24.17 18.59 -18.52
C HIS A 771 -22.66 18.67 -18.23
N MET A 772 -22.19 18.04 -17.16
CA MET A 772 -20.77 17.99 -16.83
C MET A 772 -19.94 17.32 -17.93
N ARG A 773 -20.43 16.21 -18.50
CA ARG A 773 -19.78 15.52 -19.62
C ARG A 773 -19.63 16.43 -20.83
N ARG A 774 -20.69 17.18 -21.17
CA ARG A 774 -20.67 18.17 -22.26
C ARG A 774 -19.63 19.26 -22.00
N VAL A 775 -19.60 19.84 -20.80
CA VAL A 775 -18.60 20.87 -20.48
C VAL A 775 -17.18 20.31 -20.60
N LEU A 776 -16.93 19.10 -20.09
CA LEU A 776 -15.62 18.46 -20.20
C LEU A 776 -15.21 18.21 -21.66
N LEU A 777 -16.15 17.83 -22.54
CA LEU A 777 -15.87 17.71 -23.98
C LEU A 777 -15.52 19.03 -24.62
N LEU A 778 -16.26 20.09 -24.29
CA LEU A 778 -15.98 21.44 -24.80
C LEU A 778 -14.60 21.90 -24.34
N CYS A 779 -14.29 21.68 -23.07
CA CYS A 779 -12.98 21.90 -22.50
C CYS A 779 -11.86 21.16 -23.28
N MET A 780 -12.05 19.88 -23.62
CA MET A 780 -11.06 19.14 -24.43
C MET A 780 -10.88 19.74 -25.83
N GLN A 781 -11.98 20.09 -26.52
CA GLN A 781 -11.93 20.71 -27.86
C GLN A 781 -11.13 22.01 -27.81
N ARG A 782 -11.46 22.90 -26.87
CA ARG A 782 -10.80 24.20 -26.77
C ARG A 782 -9.33 24.09 -26.37
N HIS A 783 -8.98 23.09 -25.57
CA HIS A 783 -7.59 22.80 -25.27
C HIS A 783 -6.82 22.36 -26.53
N LEU A 784 -7.40 21.47 -27.34
CA LEU A 784 -6.79 21.09 -28.62
C LEU A 784 -6.65 22.29 -29.56
N ASP A 785 -7.72 23.08 -29.70
CA ASP A 785 -7.72 24.31 -30.51
C ASP A 785 -6.55 25.23 -30.09
N SER A 786 -6.32 25.38 -28.77
CA SER A 786 -5.27 26.27 -28.21
C SER A 786 -3.85 25.76 -28.39
N VAL A 787 -3.64 24.44 -28.45
CA VAL A 787 -2.32 23.82 -28.64
C VAL A 787 -1.94 23.76 -30.12
N GLY A 788 -2.89 24.02 -31.02
CA GLY A 788 -2.71 23.82 -32.45
C GLY A 788 -2.99 22.37 -32.80
N ASP A 789 -4.21 22.09 -33.28
CA ASP A 789 -4.69 20.75 -33.63
C ASP A 789 -3.70 19.95 -34.49
N SER A 790 -3.06 20.61 -35.46
CA SER A 790 -2.09 20.00 -36.36
C SER A 790 -0.86 19.47 -35.64
N GLU A 791 -0.35 20.23 -34.68
CA GLU A 791 0.89 19.89 -33.98
C GLU A 791 0.67 18.74 -33.00
N PHE A 792 -0.43 18.79 -32.25
CA PHE A 792 -0.79 17.72 -31.32
C PHE A 792 -1.08 16.39 -32.04
N VAL A 793 -1.86 16.43 -33.12
CA VAL A 793 -2.18 15.23 -33.91
C VAL A 793 -0.91 14.67 -34.55
N ARG A 794 -0.05 15.54 -35.12
CA ARG A 794 1.24 15.13 -35.68
C ARG A 794 2.14 14.50 -34.63
N GLU A 795 2.30 15.11 -33.45
CA GLU A 795 3.11 14.56 -32.36
C GLU A 795 2.58 13.17 -31.93
N ALA A 796 1.26 13.01 -31.87
CA ALA A 796 0.64 11.72 -31.56
C ALA A 796 0.98 10.66 -32.62
N MET A 797 0.83 11.00 -33.90
CA MET A 797 1.14 10.12 -35.03
C MET A 797 2.63 9.76 -35.08
N ASP A 798 3.52 10.74 -34.93
CA ASP A 798 4.97 10.54 -34.91
C ASP A 798 5.39 9.62 -33.76
N THR A 799 4.81 9.81 -32.57
CA THR A 799 5.04 8.94 -31.42
C THR A 799 4.57 7.51 -31.70
N LEU A 800 3.43 7.32 -32.38
CA LEU A 800 2.92 6.00 -32.71
C LEU A 800 3.87 5.27 -33.66
N VAL A 801 4.32 5.98 -34.70
CA VAL A 801 5.28 5.46 -35.69
C VAL A 801 6.61 5.12 -35.02
N ALA A 802 7.09 5.95 -34.10
CA ALA A 802 8.32 5.68 -33.37
C ALA A 802 8.26 4.41 -32.50
N ILE A 803 7.11 4.10 -31.90
CA ILE A 803 6.96 2.94 -31.01
C ILE A 803 6.67 1.64 -31.77
N TYR A 804 5.82 1.69 -32.79
CA TYR A 804 5.27 0.50 -33.45
C TYR A 804 5.61 0.38 -34.94
N GLY A 805 6.39 1.32 -35.49
CA GLY A 805 6.74 1.40 -36.91
C GLY A 805 5.68 2.10 -37.76
N THR A 806 5.99 2.30 -39.04
CA THR A 806 5.12 3.03 -39.99
C THR A 806 3.76 2.36 -40.23
N ASP A 807 3.71 1.03 -40.12
CA ASP A 807 2.46 0.26 -40.22
C ASP A 807 1.48 0.52 -39.06
N ALA A 808 1.94 1.19 -38.01
CA ALA A 808 1.11 1.52 -36.85
C ALA A 808 -0.01 2.52 -37.18
N LEU A 809 0.18 3.38 -38.19
CA LEU A 809 -0.86 4.29 -38.66
C LEU A 809 -2.04 3.54 -39.30
N LYS A 810 -1.77 2.39 -39.93
CA LYS A 810 -2.80 1.51 -40.51
C LYS A 810 -3.41 0.57 -39.47
N THR A 811 -2.55 -0.07 -38.68
CA THR A 811 -2.99 -1.11 -37.72
C THR A 811 -3.59 -0.54 -36.43
N LYS A 812 -3.25 0.71 -36.09
CA LYS A 812 -3.72 1.48 -34.93
C LYS A 812 -3.75 0.61 -33.66
N PRO A 813 -2.60 0.06 -33.24
CA PRO A 813 -2.55 -0.96 -32.18
C PRO A 813 -2.81 -0.40 -30.78
N GLY A 814 -2.82 0.92 -30.63
CA GLY A 814 -2.88 1.62 -29.35
C GLY A 814 -3.95 2.69 -29.27
N ILE A 815 -4.18 3.13 -28.04
CA ILE A 815 -5.01 4.27 -27.67
C ILE A 815 -4.06 5.38 -27.23
N PHE A 816 -4.24 6.58 -27.76
CA PHE A 816 -3.48 7.73 -27.32
C PHE A 816 -3.98 8.16 -25.94
N ALA A 817 -3.14 8.03 -24.92
CA ALA A 817 -3.47 8.46 -23.57
C ALA A 817 -2.99 9.89 -23.36
N SER A 818 -3.94 10.82 -23.24
CA SER A 818 -3.66 12.19 -22.83
C SER A 818 -3.35 12.20 -21.33
N THR A 819 -2.10 11.85 -20.98
CA THR A 819 -1.55 11.93 -19.61
C THR A 819 -1.20 13.36 -19.22
N ARG A 820 -1.32 14.34 -20.13
CA ARG A 820 -1.00 15.75 -19.82
C ARG A 820 -1.87 16.31 -18.67
N PHE A 821 -3.07 15.76 -18.48
CA PHE A 821 -4.04 16.23 -17.49
C PHE A 821 -3.85 15.67 -16.07
N ASP A 822 -3.38 14.43 -15.91
CA ASP A 822 -3.24 13.82 -14.57
C ASP A 822 -1.87 14.06 -13.94
N GLY A 823 -0.93 14.63 -14.71
CA GLY A 823 0.29 15.26 -14.21
C GLY A 823 1.30 14.33 -13.54
N SER A 824 1.06 13.02 -13.43
CA SER A 824 2.04 12.11 -12.84
C SER A 824 3.11 11.74 -13.86
N ASN A 825 4.31 12.29 -13.71
CA ASN A 825 5.48 12.07 -14.58
C ASN A 825 6.09 10.65 -14.57
N GLN A 826 5.52 9.67 -13.83
CA GLN A 826 6.25 8.43 -13.51
C GLN A 826 6.30 7.36 -14.61
N ASN A 827 5.58 7.53 -15.72
CA ASN A 827 5.85 6.92 -17.04
C ASN A 827 4.60 7.20 -17.88
N PRO A 828 4.54 8.34 -18.60
CA PRO A 828 3.46 8.58 -19.52
C PRO A 828 3.70 7.67 -20.71
N GLU A 829 3.18 6.45 -20.66
CA GLU A 829 2.86 5.74 -21.89
C GLU A 829 1.87 6.64 -22.64
N LYS A 830 2.39 7.52 -23.52
CA LYS A 830 1.59 8.35 -24.44
C LYS A 830 0.66 7.45 -25.27
N TRP A 831 1.02 6.18 -25.40
CA TRP A 831 0.26 5.13 -26.06
C TRP A 831 0.05 3.93 -25.15
N VAL A 832 -1.21 3.53 -24.95
CA VAL A 832 -1.58 2.29 -24.27
C VAL A 832 -2.10 1.31 -25.30
N ALA A 833 -1.50 0.12 -25.40
CA ALA A 833 -1.99 -0.93 -26.30
C ALA A 833 -3.48 -1.23 -26.02
N ILE A 834 -4.29 -1.39 -27.08
CA ILE A 834 -5.75 -1.58 -26.96
C ILE A 834 -6.10 -2.73 -25.99
N GLU A 835 -5.38 -3.85 -26.08
CA GLU A 835 -5.59 -5.01 -25.20
C GLU A 835 -5.23 -4.73 -23.74
N ARG A 836 -4.20 -3.91 -23.49
CA ARG A 836 -3.81 -3.51 -22.15
C ARG A 836 -4.85 -2.58 -21.55
N TYR A 837 -5.39 -1.64 -22.34
CA TYR A 837 -6.48 -0.78 -21.91
C TYR A 837 -7.74 -1.59 -21.61
N ARG A 838 -8.15 -2.50 -22.52
CA ARG A 838 -9.31 -3.38 -22.34
C ARG A 838 -9.27 -4.13 -21.01
N ARG A 839 -8.16 -4.83 -20.72
CA ARG A 839 -7.99 -5.60 -19.47
C ARG A 839 -8.12 -4.76 -18.20
N ARG A 840 -7.68 -3.49 -18.23
CA ARG A 840 -7.87 -2.57 -17.10
C ARG A 840 -9.31 -2.09 -17.02
N ALA A 841 -9.85 -1.67 -18.16
CA ALA A 841 -11.18 -1.10 -18.34
C ALA A 841 -12.32 -2.03 -17.93
N GLU A 842 -12.14 -3.35 -18.05
CA GLU A 842 -13.09 -4.37 -17.60
C GLU A 842 -13.43 -4.29 -16.10
N THR A 843 -12.54 -3.70 -15.30
CA THR A 843 -12.74 -3.53 -13.85
C THR A 843 -13.42 -2.21 -13.48
N TRP A 844 -13.63 -1.32 -14.45
CA TRP A 844 -14.16 0.03 -14.24
C TRP A 844 -15.69 0.07 -14.31
N SER A 845 -16.30 1.05 -13.63
CA SER A 845 -17.73 1.30 -13.77
C SER A 845 -18.04 1.93 -15.12
N SER A 846 -19.25 1.63 -15.63
CA SER A 846 -19.72 2.02 -16.97
C SER A 846 -18.90 1.41 -18.11
N TRP A 847 -18.26 0.27 -17.86
CA TRP A 847 -17.63 -0.51 -18.92
C TRP A 847 -18.67 -1.16 -19.83
N SER A 848 -18.46 -1.04 -21.14
CA SER A 848 -19.24 -1.73 -22.15
C SER A 848 -18.30 -2.34 -23.18
N PRO A 849 -18.16 -3.69 -23.20
CA PRO A 849 -17.29 -4.34 -24.17
C PRO A 849 -17.80 -4.11 -25.59
N VAL A 850 -19.11 -4.14 -25.82
CA VAL A 850 -19.71 -3.96 -27.15
C VAL A 850 -19.41 -2.57 -27.72
N ARG A 851 -19.56 -1.52 -26.91
CA ARG A 851 -19.26 -0.14 -27.32
C ARG A 851 -17.77 0.07 -27.53
N PHE A 852 -16.93 -0.51 -26.67
CA PHE A 852 -15.48 -0.45 -26.83
C PHE A 852 -15.01 -1.12 -28.12
N GLU A 853 -15.48 -2.34 -28.42
CA GLU A 853 -15.14 -3.01 -29.69
C GLU A 853 -15.67 -2.24 -30.90
N SER A 854 -16.84 -1.60 -30.78
CA SER A 854 -17.38 -0.73 -31.85
C SER A 854 -16.49 0.48 -32.11
N LEU A 855 -15.97 1.11 -31.05
CA LEU A 855 -14.99 2.22 -31.16
C LEU A 855 -13.69 1.76 -31.82
N VAL A 856 -13.18 0.59 -31.43
CA VAL A 856 -11.96 0.01 -32.01
C VAL A 856 -12.17 -0.35 -33.48
N ALA A 857 -13.32 -0.94 -33.83
CA ALA A 857 -13.68 -1.27 -35.21
C ALA A 857 -13.78 -0.01 -36.07
N GLU A 858 -14.47 1.03 -35.58
CA GLU A 858 -14.61 2.32 -36.28
C GLU A 858 -13.24 3.00 -36.50
N THR A 859 -12.36 2.95 -35.48
CA THR A 859 -10.99 3.48 -35.56
C THR A 859 -10.17 2.75 -36.63
N ARG A 860 -10.33 1.43 -36.76
CA ARG A 860 -9.63 0.61 -37.77
C ARG A 860 -10.23 0.74 -39.17
N ALA A 861 -11.52 1.01 -39.27
CA ALA A 861 -12.21 1.12 -40.55
C ALA A 861 -11.97 2.48 -41.25
N ASN A 862 -11.59 3.51 -40.50
CA ASN A 862 -11.37 4.86 -41.02
C ASN A 862 -9.93 5.30 -40.78
N ASP A 863 -9.17 5.58 -41.83
CA ASP A 863 -7.76 5.98 -41.74
C ASP A 863 -7.57 7.29 -40.94
N ASP A 864 -8.57 8.16 -40.96
CA ASP A 864 -8.54 9.47 -40.30
C ASP A 864 -9.05 9.48 -38.86
N LEU A 865 -9.54 8.36 -38.32
CA LEU A 865 -10.03 8.31 -36.94
C LEU A 865 -9.02 7.66 -36.01
N PHE A 866 -8.73 8.31 -34.89
CA PHE A 866 -7.85 7.79 -33.86
C PHE A 866 -8.57 7.75 -32.52
N LEU A 867 -8.23 6.75 -31.70
CA LEU A 867 -8.82 6.55 -30.39
C LEU A 867 -7.97 7.28 -29.34
N PHE A 868 -8.58 8.24 -28.66
CA PHE A 868 -7.96 9.03 -27.60
C PHE A 868 -8.65 8.76 -26.28
N VAL A 869 -7.87 8.64 -25.19
CA VAL A 869 -8.39 8.64 -23.83
C VAL A 869 -7.90 9.89 -23.10
N TYR A 870 -8.85 10.70 -22.65
CA TYR A 870 -8.61 11.81 -21.74
C TYR A 870 -8.94 11.35 -20.32
N THR A 871 -8.03 11.61 -19.40
CA THR A 871 -8.25 11.21 -18.01
C THR A 871 -8.34 12.42 -17.09
N PHE A 872 -9.33 12.39 -16.19
CA PHE A 872 -9.54 13.43 -15.18
C PHE A 872 -9.68 12.76 -13.84
N SER A 873 -9.03 13.30 -12.82
CA SER A 873 -9.17 12.80 -11.45
C SER A 873 -9.93 13.82 -10.64
N SER A 874 -10.93 13.38 -9.87
CA SER A 874 -11.61 14.26 -8.90
C SER A 874 -10.74 14.40 -7.64
N GLY A 875 -9.57 15.02 -7.77
CA GLY A 875 -8.54 15.08 -6.72
C GLY A 875 -7.72 13.79 -6.59
N ILE A 876 -6.98 13.64 -5.49
CA ILE A 876 -6.09 12.49 -5.27
C ILE A 876 -6.89 11.19 -5.09
N VAL A 877 -7.97 11.25 -4.29
CA VAL A 877 -8.72 10.08 -3.81
C VAL A 877 -10.06 9.91 -4.53
N GLY A 878 -10.45 10.89 -5.34
CA GLY A 878 -11.63 10.76 -6.18
C GLY A 878 -11.46 9.70 -7.28
N PRO A 879 -12.58 9.27 -7.89
CA PRO A 879 -12.52 8.43 -9.06
C PRO A 879 -11.71 9.09 -10.19
N LYS A 880 -11.02 8.25 -10.98
CA LYS A 880 -10.40 8.66 -12.24
C LYS A 880 -11.41 8.39 -13.36
N TYR A 881 -11.80 9.44 -14.06
CA TYR A 881 -12.69 9.39 -15.20
C TYR A 881 -11.87 9.22 -16.46
N HIS A 882 -12.27 8.27 -17.30
CA HIS A 882 -11.66 7.99 -18.60
C HIS A 882 -12.67 8.33 -19.68
N PHE A 883 -12.41 9.41 -20.41
CA PHE A 883 -13.19 9.85 -21.56
C PHE A 883 -12.53 9.30 -22.81
N LEU A 884 -13.11 8.24 -23.35
CA LEU A 884 -12.68 7.64 -24.59
C LEU A 884 -13.44 8.30 -25.75
N VAL A 885 -12.69 8.94 -26.65
CA VAL A 885 -13.22 9.74 -27.76
C VAL A 885 -12.53 9.36 -29.06
N LEU A 886 -13.24 9.49 -30.17
CA LEU A 886 -12.65 9.41 -31.50
C LEU A 886 -12.25 10.83 -31.92
N VAL A 887 -11.04 10.96 -32.47
CA VAL A 887 -10.51 12.21 -32.99
C VAL A 887 -10.32 12.08 -34.50
N ASP A 888 -10.92 13.01 -35.24
CA ASP A 888 -10.82 13.11 -36.70
C ASP A 888 -9.59 13.93 -37.12
N THR A 889 -8.66 13.26 -37.81
CA THR A 889 -7.37 13.79 -38.26
C THR A 889 -7.34 14.10 -39.76
N SER A 890 -8.46 13.92 -40.49
CA SER A 890 -8.53 14.04 -41.96
C SER A 890 -8.10 15.41 -42.50
N ASN A 891 -8.09 16.45 -41.66
CA ASN A 891 -7.71 17.79 -42.06
C ASN A 891 -6.84 18.47 -40.99
N PRO A 892 -5.51 18.26 -41.01
CA PRO A 892 -4.61 18.85 -40.03
C PRO A 892 -4.51 20.38 -40.17
N THR A 893 -4.67 20.95 -41.37
CA THR A 893 -4.53 22.40 -41.63
C THR A 893 -5.76 23.24 -41.25
N ARG A 894 -6.86 22.60 -40.80
CA ARG A 894 -8.02 23.30 -40.23
C ARG A 894 -7.63 24.01 -38.92
N VAL A 895 -7.27 25.28 -39.03
CA VAL A 895 -7.39 26.25 -37.93
C VAL A 895 -8.88 26.39 -37.64
N SER A 896 -9.29 26.29 -36.36
CA SER A 896 -10.69 26.29 -35.91
C SER A 896 -11.43 27.59 -36.25
N GLN A 897 -11.82 27.77 -37.50
CA GLN A 897 -12.84 28.76 -37.86
C GLN A 897 -14.20 28.24 -37.38
N ALA A 898 -15.04 29.14 -36.85
CA ALA A 898 -16.31 28.87 -36.16
C ALA A 898 -17.41 28.14 -36.99
N SER A 899 -17.09 27.66 -38.19
CA SER A 899 -18.00 27.05 -39.15
C SER A 899 -17.79 25.54 -39.36
N TYR A 900 -16.79 24.92 -38.74
CA TYR A 900 -16.48 23.50 -38.95
C TYR A 900 -16.99 22.58 -37.83
N PRO A 901 -17.40 21.34 -38.15
CA PRO A 901 -17.78 20.35 -37.13
C PRO A 901 -16.61 19.99 -36.21
N SER A 902 -16.91 19.72 -34.93
CA SER A 902 -15.93 19.26 -33.93
C SER A 902 -15.14 18.05 -34.42
N ARG A 903 -13.84 18.01 -34.08
CA ARG A 903 -12.98 16.83 -34.31
C ARG A 903 -13.31 15.67 -33.37
N PHE A 904 -13.99 15.94 -32.27
CA PHE A 904 -14.34 14.95 -31.27
C PHE A 904 -15.68 14.30 -31.57
N ARG A 905 -15.66 12.96 -31.64
CA ARG A 905 -16.87 12.15 -31.50
C ARG A 905 -16.85 11.48 -30.13
N TYR A 906 -17.88 11.71 -29.35
CA TYR A 906 -17.97 11.17 -28.00
C TYR A 906 -18.19 9.66 -28.05
N GLY A 907 -17.23 8.89 -27.51
CA GLY A 907 -17.32 7.44 -27.48
C GLY A 907 -17.97 6.92 -26.21
N MET A 908 -17.22 6.96 -25.11
CA MET A 908 -17.67 6.47 -23.80
C MET A 908 -16.97 7.17 -22.64
N LEU A 909 -17.66 7.24 -21.51
CA LEU A 909 -17.09 7.66 -20.23
C LEU A 909 -17.09 6.48 -19.27
N GLN A 910 -15.92 6.21 -18.70
CA GLN A 910 -15.71 5.16 -17.72
C GLN A 910 -15.16 5.74 -16.42
N MET A 911 -15.37 5.01 -15.33
CA MET A 911 -14.92 5.45 -14.03
C MET A 911 -14.08 4.36 -13.36
N GLU A 912 -12.78 4.62 -13.26
CA GLU A 912 -11.82 3.82 -12.50
C GLU A 912 -11.94 4.23 -11.02
N HIS A 913 -12.44 3.31 -10.20
CA HIS A 913 -12.45 3.51 -8.75
C HIS A 913 -11.02 3.39 -8.24
N ARG A 914 -10.48 4.49 -7.72
CA ARG A 914 -9.26 4.40 -6.92
C ARG A 914 -9.62 3.83 -5.54
N PRO A 915 -8.86 2.87 -5.02
CA PRO A 915 -8.98 2.51 -3.61
C PRO A 915 -8.77 3.78 -2.77
N ARG A 916 -9.54 3.94 -1.69
CA ARG A 916 -9.36 5.07 -0.76
C ARG A 916 -8.01 5.06 -0.05
N GLN A 917 -7.30 3.93 -0.10
CA GLN A 917 -5.93 3.86 0.36
C GLN A 917 -5.06 4.55 -0.70
N LEU A 918 -4.52 5.73 -0.35
CA LEU A 918 -3.35 6.24 -1.06
C LEU A 918 -2.29 5.13 -1.06
N ILE A 919 -1.83 4.78 -2.25
CA ILE A 919 -0.62 4.00 -2.42
C ILE A 919 0.50 5.01 -2.16
N TRP A 920 1.02 5.02 -0.94
CA TRP A 920 2.13 5.88 -0.60
C TRP A 920 3.38 5.28 -1.22
N SER A 921 4.06 6.03 -2.09
CA SER A 921 5.34 5.58 -2.66
C SER A 921 6.43 5.44 -1.59
N GLU A 922 6.20 5.99 -0.39
CA GLU A 922 7.01 5.85 0.82
C GLU A 922 6.33 4.94 1.85
N GLU A 923 5.57 3.92 1.43
CA GLU A 923 5.22 2.85 2.37
C GLU A 923 6.53 2.31 2.96
N CYS A 924 6.59 2.30 4.30
CA CYS A 924 7.75 1.89 5.08
C CYS A 924 8.34 0.61 4.47
N GLU A 925 9.54 0.70 3.90
CA GLU A 925 10.18 -0.47 3.26
C GLU A 925 10.60 -1.54 4.27
N GLU A 926 10.50 -1.24 5.57
CA GLU A 926 10.83 -2.17 6.65
C GLU A 926 9.96 -3.42 6.61
N GLU A 927 10.57 -4.53 7.03
CA GLU A 927 10.00 -5.88 7.01
C GLU A 927 8.72 -6.01 7.86
N CYS A 928 8.45 -5.06 8.76
CA CYS A 928 7.23 -5.04 9.57
C CYS A 928 5.98 -4.58 8.81
N CYS A 929 6.14 -3.81 7.72
CA CYS A 929 5.03 -3.30 6.91
C CYS A 929 4.76 -4.15 5.65
N ARG A 930 5.76 -4.93 5.19
CA ARG A 930 5.60 -5.94 4.12
C ARG A 930 4.92 -7.20 4.63
#